data_AF-A0A8I3N3L7-F1
#
_entry.id   AF-A0A8I3N3L7-F1
#
_cell.length_a   1.000
_cell.length_b   1.000
_cell.length_c   1.000
_cell.angle_alpha   90.00
_cell.angle_beta   90.00
_cell.angle_gamma   90.00
#
_symmetry.space_group_name_H-M   'P 1'
#
loop_
_entity.id
_entity.type
_entity.pdbx_description
1 polymer ?
#
loop_
_entity_poly.entity_id
_entity_poly.type
_entity_poly.pdbx_seq_one_letter_code
_entity_poly.pdbx_strand_id
1 'polypeptide(L)'
;MARQHPAFQSRDLCKAHQELLKLFCEDDQSPICVMCRESREHRPHTVVPIEEAVQEYKEKVKEQRQRILMEFEKMGLLLVEEEQRLLQALKEEEDEVVAKLRESSAALEKQGHALEMLLLQLEDKNQHTPLQMLQDMKDLLSRKNSLRVQYPEATPTILRTVCKVPGQIEVLKNFQEDVVPDPATAYPYLLLYESRQRRYLTPPLESMPHGKDRFLAYPCAVGQEAFSSGRHYWEEEATCAICLDYFTDPVMTDCGHNFCRECIRRCWGQPEGPYACPECRELSPQRNLRPNRPLAKMAEMARRLHPPSPVPQGVCAAHREPLAAFCGDELRLLCAACERSGEHWTHRVRPLQDAAEDLKGKLEKSLEHLRKQMEDALLFQAQAEETCALWQKMVESQRQNVLAEFERLRRLLAEEEQRLLQRLEEEELEVLPPLRDSATRLGQQSAQLAELIAELEGRCQLPALGLLQDIRDTLRRVQDVKLQLPEVVPMEMKTVCRVPGLVEALRRFRGDVTLDPDTANPELVLSEDRRSVRRGDLRQALPDSPERFDPGPCVLGREPLTSGRHYWEVEVGERASWALGVCREDANRKEKGELFAGNGFWILVFLGSYYNSSERAFAPLRDPPQRVGIFLDYEAGHLSFYSASDGSLLYAFPETPFSGTLRALFSPLSSSPTPMTICRLKGGPGDALAPQ
;
A
#
# COMPACT_ATOMS: atom_id res chain seq x y z
N MET A 1 84.39 -17.09 -13.77
CA MET A 1 83.47 -17.43 -12.65
C MET A 1 84.29 -17.21 -11.37
N ALA A 2 83.82 -16.60 -10.30
CA ALA A 2 82.44 -16.20 -9.95
C ALA A 2 82.26 -14.67 -9.81
N ARG A 3 81.02 -14.21 -9.69
CA ARG A 3 80.67 -12.82 -9.37
C ARG A 3 80.77 -12.63 -7.84
N GLN A 4 81.47 -11.60 -7.37
CA GLN A 4 81.39 -11.20 -5.97
C GLN A 4 80.22 -10.21 -5.79
N HIS A 5 79.43 -10.44 -4.73
CA HIS A 5 78.22 -9.68 -4.43
C HIS A 5 78.55 -8.35 -3.76
N PRO A 6 77.66 -7.33 -3.82
CA PRO A 6 77.74 -6.19 -2.93
C PRO A 6 77.50 -6.67 -1.49
N ALA A 7 78.43 -6.42 -0.58
CA ALA A 7 78.25 -6.73 0.82
C ALA A 7 77.28 -5.73 1.46
N PHE A 8 76.27 -6.23 2.19
CA PHE A 8 75.30 -5.43 2.94
C PHE A 8 75.75 -5.33 4.41
N GLN A 9 75.53 -4.20 5.10
CA GLN A 9 75.90 -4.04 6.52
C GLN A 9 74.80 -3.50 7.45
N SER A 10 75.09 -3.72 8.74
CA SER A 10 74.31 -3.82 9.98
C SER A 10 72.89 -3.25 10.20
N ARG A 11 72.38 -2.23 9.50
CA ARG A 11 71.27 -1.40 10.07
C ARG A 11 69.92 -1.68 9.45
N ASP A 12 69.97 -1.98 8.16
CA ASP A 12 69.01 -2.78 7.41
C ASP A 12 69.03 -4.25 7.78
N LEU A 13 69.85 -4.63 8.73
CA LEU A 13 70.07 -6.02 9.03
C LEU A 13 69.32 -6.43 10.29
N CYS A 14 68.56 -7.52 10.19
CA CYS A 14 67.91 -8.18 11.33
C CYS A 14 68.96 -8.35 12.44
N LYS A 15 68.68 -7.76 13.62
CA LYS A 15 69.64 -7.58 14.73
C LYS A 15 70.39 -8.87 15.09
N ALA A 16 69.71 -10.01 15.03
CA ALA A 16 70.25 -11.33 15.32
C ALA A 16 71.13 -11.92 14.20
N HIS A 17 70.80 -11.66 12.93
CA HIS A 17 71.35 -12.41 11.80
C HIS A 17 72.28 -11.61 10.89
N GLN A 18 72.31 -10.28 11.01
CA GLN A 18 73.05 -9.41 10.10
C GLN A 18 72.70 -9.72 8.62
N GLU A 19 71.40 -9.75 8.28
CA GLU A 19 70.87 -9.91 6.90
C GLU A 19 69.71 -8.96 6.57
N LEU A 20 69.55 -8.56 5.30
CA LEU A 20 68.66 -7.44 4.89
C LEU A 20 67.17 -7.66 5.22
N LEU A 21 66.55 -6.65 5.83
CA LEU A 21 65.12 -6.49 6.09
C LEU A 21 64.35 -6.21 4.79
N LYS A 22 64.22 -7.22 3.92
CA LYS A 22 63.45 -7.15 2.66
C LYS A 22 62.04 -7.72 2.77
N LEU A 23 61.74 -8.38 3.88
CA LEU A 23 60.49 -9.10 4.09
C LEU A 23 59.68 -8.40 5.17
N PHE A 24 58.37 -8.59 5.14
CA PHE A 24 57.41 -8.21 6.16
C PHE A 24 56.83 -9.48 6.76
N CYS A 25 56.82 -9.57 8.08
CA CYS A 25 56.13 -10.64 8.80
C CYS A 25 54.71 -10.17 9.11
N GLU A 26 53.70 -10.89 8.60
CA GLU A 26 52.30 -10.51 8.80
C GLU A 26 51.86 -10.70 10.26
N ASP A 27 52.28 -11.81 10.88
CA ASP A 27 51.96 -12.16 12.27
C ASP A 27 52.53 -11.15 13.28
N ASP A 28 53.77 -10.69 13.07
CA ASP A 28 54.48 -9.75 13.96
C ASP A 28 54.43 -8.29 13.47
N GLN A 29 53.68 -8.02 12.40
CA GLN A 29 53.45 -6.70 11.76
C GLN A 29 54.73 -5.85 11.59
N SER A 30 55.84 -6.49 11.24
CA SER A 30 57.16 -5.85 11.24
C SER A 30 58.08 -6.38 10.14
N PRO A 31 59.01 -5.54 9.63
CA PRO A 31 59.96 -5.97 8.62
C PRO A 31 61.05 -6.88 9.23
N ILE A 32 61.27 -8.04 8.59
CA ILE A 32 62.23 -9.08 8.97
C ILE A 32 63.18 -9.43 7.81
N CYS A 33 64.25 -10.16 8.09
CA CYS A 33 65.17 -10.66 7.07
C CYS A 33 64.95 -12.13 6.68
N VAL A 34 65.60 -12.55 5.59
CA VAL A 34 65.60 -13.93 5.08
C VAL A 34 66.05 -14.99 6.10
N MET A 35 66.96 -14.66 7.03
CA MET A 35 67.39 -15.57 8.09
C MET A 35 66.48 -15.51 9.33
N CYS A 36 65.92 -14.33 9.63
CA CYS A 36 64.87 -14.16 10.62
C CYS A 36 63.67 -15.08 10.25
N ARG A 37 63.27 -15.16 8.96
CA ARG A 37 62.25 -16.10 8.44
C ARG A 37 62.52 -17.58 8.74
N GLU A 38 63.77 -18.05 8.65
CA GLU A 38 64.11 -19.46 8.90
C GLU A 38 64.26 -19.82 10.39
N SER A 39 64.21 -18.82 11.29
CA SER A 39 64.26 -19.01 12.74
C SER A 39 63.05 -19.80 13.24
N ARG A 40 63.17 -20.46 14.39
CA ARG A 40 62.02 -21.18 15.00
C ARG A 40 60.82 -20.29 15.33
N GLU A 41 61.04 -18.97 15.40
CA GLU A 41 60.06 -17.95 15.75
C GLU A 41 59.21 -17.56 14.53
N HIS A 42 59.84 -17.14 13.41
CA HIS A 42 59.11 -16.73 12.21
C HIS A 42 58.93 -17.83 11.14
N ARG A 43 59.54 -19.02 11.28
CA ARG A 43 59.32 -20.16 10.37
C ARG A 43 57.87 -20.63 10.24
N PRO A 44 56.99 -20.54 11.27
CA PRO A 44 55.56 -20.76 11.11
C PRO A 44 54.78 -19.52 10.63
N HIS A 45 55.39 -18.33 10.57
CA HIS A 45 54.72 -17.07 10.24
C HIS A 45 54.63 -16.84 8.73
N THR A 46 53.68 -16.01 8.30
CA THR A 46 53.51 -15.62 6.90
C THR A 46 54.41 -14.42 6.60
N VAL A 47 55.23 -14.55 5.55
CA VAL A 47 56.34 -13.64 5.28
C VAL A 47 56.44 -13.34 3.79
N VAL A 48 56.21 -12.08 3.42
CA VAL A 48 56.18 -11.56 2.04
C VAL A 48 57.20 -10.43 1.85
N PRO A 49 57.64 -10.09 0.63
CA PRO A 49 58.41 -8.86 0.36
C PRO A 49 57.67 -7.59 0.79
N ILE A 50 58.39 -6.55 1.23
CA ILE A 50 57.78 -5.30 1.72
C ILE A 50 57.00 -4.59 0.61
N GLU A 51 57.49 -4.60 -0.63
CA GLU A 51 56.78 -4.05 -1.79
C GLU A 51 55.48 -4.82 -2.11
N GLU A 52 55.45 -6.14 -1.87
CA GLU A 52 54.26 -6.96 -2.03
C GLU A 52 53.24 -6.64 -0.92
N ALA A 53 53.67 -6.53 0.34
CA ALA A 53 52.80 -6.11 1.45
C ALA A 53 52.17 -4.71 1.23
N VAL A 54 52.93 -3.76 0.68
CA VAL A 54 52.42 -2.42 0.32
C VAL A 54 51.38 -2.50 -0.80
N GLN A 55 51.60 -3.34 -1.81
CA GLN A 55 50.64 -3.51 -2.90
C GLN A 55 49.38 -4.27 -2.45
N GLU A 56 49.54 -5.27 -1.59
CA GLU A 56 48.43 -6.01 -0.99
C GLU A 56 47.56 -5.11 -0.12
N TYR A 57 48.15 -4.24 0.70
CA TYR A 57 47.39 -3.25 1.49
C TYR A 57 46.60 -2.28 0.61
N LYS A 58 47.16 -1.85 -0.53
CA LYS A 58 46.43 -1.03 -1.51
C LYS A 58 45.24 -1.75 -2.13
N GLU A 59 45.38 -3.02 -2.50
CA GLU A 59 44.25 -3.80 -2.99
C GLU A 59 43.22 -4.04 -1.88
N LYS A 60 43.63 -4.23 -0.61
CA LYS A 60 42.71 -4.27 0.55
C LYS A 60 41.92 -2.96 0.71
N VAL A 61 42.57 -1.80 0.68
CA VAL A 61 41.90 -0.48 0.74
C VAL A 61 40.90 -0.33 -0.41
N LYS A 62 41.31 -0.67 -1.64
CA LYS A 62 40.47 -0.61 -2.83
C LYS A 62 39.27 -1.57 -2.76
N GLU A 63 39.45 -2.79 -2.24
CA GLU A 63 38.37 -3.74 -2.05
C GLU A 63 37.36 -3.24 -1.00
N GLN A 64 37.84 -2.73 0.15
CA GLN A 64 36.95 -2.13 1.17
C GLN A 64 36.20 -0.92 0.62
N ARG A 65 36.85 -0.08 -0.19
CA ARG A 65 36.20 1.05 -0.89
C ARG A 65 35.04 0.55 -1.76
N GLN A 66 35.26 -0.51 -2.55
CA GLN A 66 34.22 -1.11 -3.39
C GLN A 66 33.08 -1.70 -2.55
N ARG A 67 33.39 -2.44 -1.48
CA ARG A 67 32.38 -2.99 -0.55
C ARG A 67 31.53 -1.90 0.11
N ILE A 68 32.13 -0.78 0.54
CA ILE A 68 31.41 0.38 1.08
C ILE A 68 30.40 0.89 0.04
N LEU A 69 30.85 1.23 -1.16
CA LEU A 69 29.98 1.73 -2.23
C LEU A 69 28.82 0.76 -2.54
N MET A 70 29.13 -0.55 -2.68
CA MET A 70 28.12 -1.58 -2.97
C MET A 70 27.06 -1.74 -1.87
N GLU A 71 27.44 -1.67 -0.58
CA GLU A 71 26.45 -1.78 0.51
C GLU A 71 25.61 -0.50 0.65
N PHE A 72 26.16 0.69 0.34
CA PHE A 72 25.36 1.93 0.29
C PHE A 72 24.42 1.97 -0.93
N GLU A 73 24.87 1.52 -2.10
CA GLU A 73 24.01 1.35 -3.28
C GLU A 73 22.86 0.37 -3.02
N LYS A 74 23.16 -0.78 -2.40
CA LYS A 74 22.16 -1.76 -1.93
C LYS A 74 21.11 -1.12 -1.03
N MET A 75 21.51 -0.32 -0.04
CA MET A 75 20.58 0.41 0.82
C MET A 75 19.75 1.44 0.03
N GLY A 76 20.37 2.15 -0.91
CA GLY A 76 19.69 3.07 -1.81
C GLY A 76 18.58 2.41 -2.64
N LEU A 77 18.86 1.24 -3.22
CA LEU A 77 17.88 0.44 -3.97
C LEU A 77 16.72 -0.01 -3.08
N LEU A 78 17.00 -0.53 -1.88
CA LEU A 78 15.98 -0.95 -0.91
C LEU A 78 15.07 0.21 -0.47
N LEU A 79 15.62 1.42 -0.32
CA LEU A 79 14.85 2.61 -0.02
C LEU A 79 13.96 3.05 -1.19
N VAL A 80 14.47 3.01 -2.43
CA VAL A 80 13.67 3.34 -3.63
C VAL A 80 12.50 2.36 -3.81
N GLU A 81 12.73 1.07 -3.58
CA GLU A 81 11.64 0.07 -3.61
C GLU A 81 10.58 0.31 -2.54
N GLU A 82 10.96 0.70 -1.32
CA GLU A 82 10.00 0.96 -0.25
C GLU A 82 9.25 2.29 -0.42
N GLU A 83 9.93 3.32 -0.92
CA GLU A 83 9.31 4.59 -1.35
C GLU A 83 8.22 4.31 -2.38
N GLN A 84 8.53 3.54 -3.44
CA GLN A 84 7.58 3.16 -4.47
C GLN A 84 6.41 2.33 -3.92
N ARG A 85 6.67 1.37 -3.01
CA ARG A 85 5.60 0.58 -2.37
C ARG A 85 4.65 1.47 -1.56
N LEU A 86 5.17 2.39 -0.74
CA LEU A 86 4.36 3.28 0.09
C LEU A 86 3.53 4.25 -0.77
N LEU A 87 4.12 4.79 -1.85
CA LEU A 87 3.42 5.63 -2.82
C LEU A 87 2.31 4.87 -3.55
N GLN A 88 2.57 3.61 -3.93
CA GLN A 88 1.57 2.74 -4.57
C GLN A 88 0.44 2.37 -3.60
N ALA A 89 0.75 2.07 -2.34
CA ALA A 89 -0.27 1.81 -1.31
C ALA A 89 -1.15 3.04 -1.03
N LEU A 90 -0.56 4.24 -0.94
CA LEU A 90 -1.32 5.50 -0.84
C LEU A 90 -2.23 5.73 -2.05
N LYS A 91 -1.77 5.38 -3.26
CA LYS A 91 -2.56 5.50 -4.48
C LYS A 91 -3.71 4.50 -4.53
N GLU A 92 -3.49 3.24 -4.14
CA GLU A 92 -4.54 2.22 -4.05
C GLU A 92 -5.60 2.59 -3.01
N GLU A 93 -5.17 3.13 -1.87
CA GLU A 93 -6.07 3.68 -0.84
C GLU A 93 -6.87 4.89 -1.37
N GLU A 94 -6.25 5.73 -2.23
CA GLU A 94 -6.92 6.85 -2.90
C GLU A 94 -7.95 6.42 -3.93
N ASP A 95 -7.59 5.50 -4.82
CA ASP A 95 -8.52 4.95 -5.79
C ASP A 95 -9.70 4.22 -5.10
N GLU A 96 -9.47 3.50 -3.97
CA GLU A 96 -10.53 2.84 -3.16
C GLU A 96 -11.53 3.87 -2.59
N VAL A 97 -11.04 4.91 -1.91
CA VAL A 97 -11.90 5.88 -1.22
C VAL A 97 -12.60 6.83 -2.19
N VAL A 98 -11.90 7.28 -3.24
CA VAL A 98 -12.48 8.14 -4.28
C VAL A 98 -13.54 7.39 -5.09
N ALA A 99 -13.37 6.08 -5.36
CA ALA A 99 -14.42 5.27 -6.00
C ALA A 99 -15.71 5.23 -5.15
N LYS A 100 -15.58 4.90 -3.85
CA LYS A 100 -16.72 4.84 -2.92
C LYS A 100 -17.46 6.18 -2.79
N LEU A 101 -16.71 7.29 -2.74
CA LEU A 101 -17.29 8.64 -2.70
C LEU A 101 -18.02 9.00 -3.99
N ARG A 102 -17.48 8.64 -5.16
CA ARG A 102 -18.15 8.85 -6.46
C ARG A 102 -19.43 8.03 -6.59
N GLU A 103 -19.42 6.77 -6.15
CA GLU A 103 -20.62 5.92 -6.15
C GLU A 103 -21.72 6.48 -5.24
N SER A 104 -21.35 6.94 -4.05
CA SER A 104 -22.26 7.62 -3.10
C SER A 104 -22.83 8.93 -3.69
N SER A 105 -21.98 9.78 -4.27
CA SER A 105 -22.38 11.02 -4.92
C SER A 105 -23.36 10.77 -6.08
N ALA A 106 -23.04 9.85 -7.00
CA ALA A 106 -23.93 9.50 -8.11
C ALA A 106 -25.27 8.89 -7.65
N ALA A 107 -25.28 8.17 -6.51
CA ALA A 107 -26.50 7.68 -5.90
C ALA A 107 -27.37 8.80 -5.31
N LEU A 108 -26.75 9.80 -4.68
CA LEU A 108 -27.44 11.01 -4.18
C LEU A 108 -27.99 11.87 -5.32
N GLU A 109 -27.23 12.14 -6.37
CA GLU A 109 -27.70 12.88 -7.56
C GLU A 109 -28.94 12.22 -8.19
N LYS A 110 -28.90 10.89 -8.34
CA LYS A 110 -30.02 10.12 -8.88
C LYS A 110 -31.26 10.15 -7.96
N GLN A 111 -31.07 10.14 -6.64
CA GLN A 111 -32.16 10.30 -5.68
C GLN A 111 -32.73 11.72 -5.72
N GLY A 112 -31.87 12.76 -5.77
CA GLY A 112 -32.25 14.15 -5.93
C GLY A 112 -33.12 14.37 -7.16
N HIS A 113 -32.66 13.96 -8.34
CA HIS A 113 -33.44 14.08 -9.57
C HIS A 113 -34.80 13.35 -9.51
N ALA A 114 -34.86 12.18 -8.86
CA ALA A 114 -36.13 11.47 -8.66
C ALA A 114 -37.10 12.21 -7.71
N LEU A 115 -36.58 12.87 -6.67
CA LEU A 115 -37.37 13.74 -5.77
C LEU A 115 -37.86 15.00 -6.48
N GLU A 116 -37.02 15.63 -7.32
CA GLU A 116 -37.34 16.84 -8.09
C GLU A 116 -38.51 16.57 -9.06
N MET A 117 -38.40 15.48 -9.84
CA MET A 117 -39.45 15.07 -10.77
C MET A 117 -40.76 14.70 -10.06
N LEU A 118 -40.70 14.15 -8.84
CA LEU A 118 -41.90 13.88 -8.03
C LEU A 118 -42.50 15.18 -7.47
N LEU A 119 -41.67 16.10 -6.99
CA LEU A 119 -42.11 17.42 -6.50
C LEU A 119 -42.88 18.16 -7.59
N LEU A 120 -42.32 18.28 -8.80
CA LEU A 120 -42.98 18.92 -9.94
C LEU A 120 -44.33 18.28 -10.28
N GLN A 121 -44.42 16.95 -10.28
CA GLN A 121 -45.68 16.22 -10.54
C GLN A 121 -46.75 16.45 -9.45
N LEU A 122 -46.33 16.58 -8.19
CA LEU A 122 -47.24 16.84 -7.07
C LEU A 122 -47.66 18.32 -7.02
N GLU A 123 -46.78 19.26 -7.39
CA GLU A 123 -47.10 20.69 -7.46
C GLU A 123 -48.06 21.02 -8.60
N ASP A 124 -47.89 20.39 -9.77
CA ASP A 124 -48.83 20.42 -10.91
C ASP A 124 -50.20 19.87 -10.50
N LYS A 125 -50.25 18.66 -9.94
CA LYS A 125 -51.50 18.05 -9.45
C LYS A 125 -52.21 18.85 -8.35
N ASN A 126 -51.46 19.60 -7.54
CA ASN A 126 -52.02 20.47 -6.49
C ASN A 126 -52.66 21.78 -7.05
N GLN A 127 -52.39 22.13 -8.30
CA GLN A 127 -52.98 23.29 -9.00
C GLN A 127 -54.23 22.93 -9.81
N HIS A 128 -54.52 21.64 -10.00
CA HIS A 128 -55.65 21.16 -10.78
C HIS A 128 -57.01 21.30 -10.08
N THR A 129 -58.09 21.26 -10.87
CA THR A 129 -59.46 21.23 -10.33
C THR A 129 -59.70 19.96 -9.48
N PRO A 130 -60.64 19.97 -8.50
CA PRO A 130 -60.93 18.81 -7.65
C PRO A 130 -61.07 17.48 -8.40
N LEU A 131 -61.68 17.52 -9.58
CA LEU A 131 -61.94 16.35 -10.42
C LEU A 131 -60.67 15.81 -11.10
N GLN A 132 -59.83 16.71 -11.63
CA GLN A 132 -58.57 16.39 -12.31
C GLN A 132 -57.44 16.02 -11.33
N MET A 133 -57.49 16.57 -10.12
CA MET A 133 -56.57 16.23 -9.02
C MET A 133 -56.84 14.81 -8.51
N LEU A 134 -58.11 14.43 -8.29
CA LEU A 134 -58.48 13.10 -7.78
C LEU A 134 -58.36 11.97 -8.83
N GLN A 135 -58.23 12.31 -10.11
CA GLN A 135 -57.94 11.34 -11.19
C GLN A 135 -56.47 10.88 -11.15
N ASP A 136 -56.28 9.56 -11.31
CA ASP A 136 -54.98 8.85 -11.42
C ASP A 136 -54.01 9.05 -10.24
N MET A 137 -54.54 9.49 -9.11
CA MET A 137 -53.82 9.81 -7.87
C MET A 137 -53.15 8.60 -7.19
N LYS A 138 -53.60 7.37 -7.52
CA LYS A 138 -53.09 6.11 -6.97
C LYS A 138 -51.61 5.88 -7.30
N ASP A 139 -51.19 6.18 -8.53
CA ASP A 139 -49.83 5.91 -8.98
C ASP A 139 -48.83 6.89 -8.38
N LEU A 140 -49.22 8.16 -8.24
CA LEU A 140 -48.41 9.21 -7.60
C LEU A 140 -48.16 8.91 -6.12
N LEU A 141 -49.19 8.51 -5.36
CA LEU A 141 -49.03 8.08 -3.97
C LEU A 141 -48.18 6.81 -3.85
N SER A 142 -48.31 5.87 -4.79
CA SER A 142 -47.52 4.62 -4.79
C SER A 142 -46.04 4.91 -5.05
N ARG A 143 -45.71 5.82 -5.97
CA ARG A 143 -44.34 6.30 -6.22
C ARG A 143 -43.76 7.02 -5.01
N LYS A 144 -44.51 7.95 -4.42
CA LYS A 144 -44.12 8.65 -3.18
C LYS A 144 -43.76 7.66 -2.06
N ASN A 145 -44.61 6.67 -1.82
CA ASN A 145 -44.38 5.68 -0.75
C ASN A 145 -43.21 4.72 -1.04
N SER A 146 -42.75 4.64 -2.29
CA SER A 146 -41.61 3.81 -2.71
C SER A 146 -40.28 4.56 -2.64
N LEU A 147 -40.29 5.89 -2.62
CA LEU A 147 -39.10 6.72 -2.49
C LEU A 147 -38.70 6.84 -1.01
N ARG A 148 -37.51 6.34 -0.69
CA ARG A 148 -36.79 6.61 0.57
C ARG A 148 -35.41 7.11 0.21
N VAL A 149 -35.01 8.24 0.78
CA VAL A 149 -33.62 8.69 0.76
C VAL A 149 -32.78 7.65 1.50
N GLN A 150 -31.71 7.18 0.86
CA GLN A 150 -30.70 6.32 1.49
C GLN A 150 -29.49 7.19 1.84
N TYR A 151 -29.16 7.23 3.12
CA TYR A 151 -28.03 8.00 3.62
C TYR A 151 -26.70 7.30 3.28
N PRO A 152 -25.65 8.04 2.90
CA PRO A 152 -24.31 7.48 2.70
C PRO A 152 -23.80 6.70 3.91
N GLU A 153 -23.03 5.63 3.67
CA GLU A 153 -22.22 5.01 4.71
C GLU A 153 -21.07 5.94 5.15
N ALA A 154 -20.63 5.80 6.41
CA ALA A 154 -19.59 6.64 6.97
C ALA A 154 -18.22 6.37 6.29
N THR A 155 -17.66 7.39 5.64
CA THR A 155 -16.34 7.29 5.00
C THR A 155 -15.18 7.25 6.01
N PRO A 156 -14.08 6.52 5.71
CA PRO A 156 -12.89 6.51 6.56
C PRO A 156 -12.26 7.90 6.71
N THR A 157 -12.02 8.32 7.95
CA THR A 157 -11.42 9.62 8.30
C THR A 157 -9.90 9.55 8.59
N ILE A 158 -9.29 8.37 8.48
CA ILE A 158 -7.89 8.10 8.83
C ILE A 158 -7.27 7.26 7.72
N LEU A 159 -6.05 7.62 7.31
CA LEU A 159 -5.25 6.81 6.38
C LEU A 159 -4.66 5.59 7.08
N ARG A 160 -4.79 4.42 6.44
CA ARG A 160 -4.19 3.15 6.85
C ARG A 160 -2.69 3.15 6.56
N THR A 161 -2.29 3.76 5.44
CA THR A 161 -0.89 3.84 5.02
C THR A 161 -0.14 4.89 5.85
N VAL A 162 0.80 4.44 6.68
CA VAL A 162 1.64 5.28 7.54
C VAL A 162 3.06 5.28 7.01
N CYS A 163 3.66 6.46 6.81
CA CYS A 163 5.07 6.57 6.48
C CYS A 163 5.93 5.99 7.62
N LYS A 164 6.65 4.91 7.33
CA LYS A 164 7.64 4.29 8.23
C LYS A 164 8.85 3.92 7.38
N VAL A 165 9.91 4.71 7.48
CA VAL A 165 11.13 4.48 6.72
C VAL A 165 12.02 3.49 7.47
N PRO A 166 12.36 2.31 6.92
CA PRO A 166 13.21 1.33 7.59
C PRO A 166 14.58 1.92 7.94
N GLY A 167 15.08 1.65 9.15
CA GLY A 167 16.41 2.08 9.57
C GLY A 167 16.59 3.58 9.82
N GLN A 168 15.53 4.40 9.74
CA GLN A 168 15.62 5.85 9.93
C GLN A 168 16.20 6.25 11.29
N ILE A 169 15.81 5.55 12.36
CA ILE A 169 16.31 5.81 13.71
C ILE A 169 17.81 5.49 13.79
N GLU A 170 18.24 4.43 13.10
CA GLU A 170 19.63 3.95 13.06
C GLU A 170 20.54 4.91 12.29
N VAL A 171 20.04 5.53 11.20
CA VAL A 171 20.73 6.65 10.55
C VAL A 171 20.78 7.86 11.47
N LEU A 172 19.66 8.30 12.06
CA LEU A 172 19.63 9.49 12.92
C LEU A 172 20.54 9.38 14.16
N LYS A 173 20.69 8.18 14.74
CA LYS A 173 21.64 7.92 15.85
C LYS A 173 23.09 8.27 15.51
N ASN A 174 23.51 8.18 14.25
CA ASN A 174 24.87 8.56 13.83
C ASN A 174 25.11 10.08 13.77
N PHE A 175 24.04 10.87 13.82
CA PHE A 175 24.04 12.35 13.88
C PHE A 175 23.58 12.87 15.24
N GLN A 176 23.47 12.00 16.25
CA GLN A 176 23.07 12.38 17.60
C GLN A 176 24.24 13.05 18.33
N GLU A 177 24.09 14.32 18.65
CA GLU A 177 24.97 15.04 19.58
C GLU A 177 24.54 14.79 21.03
N ASP A 178 25.46 14.93 21.99
CA ASP A 178 25.20 14.84 23.43
C ASP A 178 24.43 16.08 23.92
N VAL A 179 23.12 16.12 23.65
CA VAL A 179 22.21 17.16 24.14
C VAL A 179 21.93 16.93 25.62
N VAL A 180 22.83 17.44 26.47
CA VAL A 180 22.57 17.56 27.92
C VAL A 180 21.57 18.71 28.14
N PRO A 181 20.37 18.46 28.67
CA PRO A 181 19.42 19.53 28.96
C PRO A 181 19.98 20.43 30.08
N ASP A 182 20.18 21.72 29.79
CA ASP A 182 20.63 22.69 30.80
C ASP A 182 19.56 22.83 31.91
N PRO A 183 19.84 22.40 33.16
CA PRO A 183 18.88 22.49 34.25
C PRO A 183 18.43 23.93 34.56
N ALA A 184 19.21 24.94 34.18
CA ALA A 184 18.86 26.35 34.35
C ALA A 184 17.81 26.85 33.34
N THR A 185 17.57 26.10 32.25
CA THR A 185 16.57 26.46 31.22
C THR A 185 15.21 25.77 31.40
N ALA A 186 15.10 24.86 32.38
CA ALA A 186 13.87 24.11 32.64
C ALA A 186 12.74 25.02 33.17
N TYR A 187 11.77 25.33 32.30
CA TYR A 187 10.59 26.14 32.68
C TYR A 187 9.69 25.37 33.66
N PRO A 188 9.38 25.92 34.86
CA PRO A 188 8.78 25.15 35.97
C PRO A 188 7.29 24.78 35.82
N TYR A 189 6.68 24.92 34.64
CA TYR A 189 5.24 24.76 34.42
C TYR A 189 4.83 23.62 33.46
N LEU A 190 5.78 22.84 32.92
CA LEU A 190 5.48 21.76 31.96
C LEU A 190 4.90 20.46 32.58
N LEU A 191 4.60 20.45 33.89
CA LEU A 191 4.09 19.28 34.63
C LEU A 191 2.56 19.24 34.81
N LEU A 192 1.79 20.03 34.06
CA LEU A 192 0.33 20.19 34.27
C LEU A 192 -0.56 19.93 33.03
N TYR A 193 -0.13 19.06 32.09
CA TYR A 193 -0.97 18.70 30.94
C TYR A 193 -1.19 17.19 30.71
N GLU A 194 -1.23 16.41 31.78
CA GLU A 194 -1.83 15.07 31.78
C GLU A 194 -2.91 14.93 32.87
N SER A 195 -4.17 15.30 32.57
CA SER A 195 -5.34 14.56 33.07
C SER A 195 -6.71 15.08 32.58
N ARG A 196 -7.41 14.18 31.86
CA ARG A 196 -8.84 13.82 32.02
C ARG A 196 -9.97 14.85 31.80
N GLN A 197 -10.89 14.38 30.93
CA GLN A 197 -12.36 14.47 31.02
C GLN A 197 -13.08 15.72 30.51
N ARG A 198 -13.65 15.58 29.30
CA ARG A 198 -14.79 16.35 28.81
C ARG A 198 -16.01 16.11 29.72
N ARG A 199 -16.71 17.18 30.12
CA ARG A 199 -18.09 17.11 30.66
C ARG A 199 -19.00 18.02 29.84
N TYR A 200 -20.14 17.49 29.43
CA TYR A 200 -21.22 18.27 28.82
C TYR A 200 -21.95 19.08 29.90
N LEU A 201 -22.30 20.32 29.57
CA LEU A 201 -23.36 21.08 30.24
C LEU A 201 -24.23 21.72 29.14
N THR A 202 -25.54 21.69 29.35
CA THR A 202 -26.57 22.26 28.48
C THR A 202 -27.52 23.10 29.36
N PRO A 203 -28.45 23.87 28.77
CA PRO A 203 -28.37 25.30 28.50
C PRO A 203 -29.08 26.16 29.57
N PRO A 204 -29.21 27.48 29.35
CA PRO A 204 -30.40 28.21 29.78
C PRO A 204 -31.10 29.00 28.66
N LEU A 205 -32.34 29.42 28.94
CA LEU A 205 -33.32 29.98 27.99
C LEU A 205 -33.28 31.52 27.82
N GLU A 206 -33.91 31.95 26.71
CA GLU A 206 -34.73 33.18 26.52
C GLU A 206 -34.11 34.59 26.64
N SER A 207 -34.15 35.35 25.53
CA SER A 207 -35.02 36.56 25.37
C SER A 207 -34.90 37.23 23.98
N MET A 208 -36.01 37.83 23.52
CA MET A 208 -36.18 38.69 22.30
C MET A 208 -36.23 40.19 22.73
N PRO A 209 -36.52 41.25 21.90
CA PRO A 209 -36.95 41.32 20.48
C PRO A 209 -36.38 42.51 19.61
N HIS A 210 -36.98 42.73 18.43
CA HIS A 210 -36.95 43.90 17.50
C HIS A 210 -35.82 43.94 16.43
N GLY A 211 -36.05 44.34 15.17
CA GLY A 211 -37.29 44.64 14.42
C GLY A 211 -37.03 45.38 13.07
N LYS A 212 -38.04 45.42 12.16
CA LYS A 212 -38.08 46.10 10.83
C LYS A 212 -37.27 45.42 9.69
N ASP A 213 -37.62 45.52 8.39
CA ASP A 213 -38.62 46.36 7.72
C ASP A 213 -39.36 45.68 6.52
N ARG A 214 -40.38 46.34 5.97
CA ARG A 214 -41.28 45.86 4.89
C ARG A 214 -40.70 46.07 3.48
N PHE A 215 -41.19 45.31 2.49
CA PHE A 215 -41.66 45.89 1.20
C PHE A 215 -42.84 45.11 0.60
N LEU A 216 -43.76 45.82 -0.07
CA LEU A 216 -44.95 45.31 -0.75
C LEU A 216 -44.82 45.46 -2.28
N ALA A 217 -45.43 44.56 -3.04
CA ALA A 217 -45.95 44.87 -4.39
C ALA A 217 -47.10 43.91 -4.81
N TYR A 218 -48.29 44.48 -5.02
CA TYR A 218 -49.38 44.04 -5.93
C TYR A 218 -49.47 45.16 -7.00
N PRO A 219 -49.97 44.97 -8.27
CA PRO A 219 -51.42 44.69 -8.49
C PRO A 219 -51.92 44.10 -9.87
N CYS A 220 -53.12 43.47 -9.83
CA CYS A 220 -54.31 43.63 -10.71
C CYS A 220 -54.35 43.41 -12.27
N ALA A 221 -55.21 42.43 -12.67
CA ALA A 221 -56.36 42.51 -13.61
C ALA A 221 -56.30 42.35 -15.17
N VAL A 222 -57.53 42.08 -15.69
CA VAL A 222 -58.06 42.06 -17.09
C VAL A 222 -57.80 40.76 -17.88
N GLY A 223 -58.74 40.08 -18.57
CA GLY A 223 -60.20 40.21 -18.73
C GLY A 223 -60.67 40.22 -20.21
N GLN A 224 -61.59 39.33 -20.64
CA GLN A 224 -62.53 39.50 -21.79
C GLN A 224 -63.36 38.22 -22.11
N GLU A 225 -64.57 38.41 -22.67
CA GLU A 225 -65.46 37.37 -23.20
C GLU A 225 -65.36 37.24 -24.73
N ALA A 226 -65.83 36.11 -25.31
CA ALA A 226 -66.18 36.02 -26.73
C ALA A 226 -67.33 35.03 -27.01
N PHE A 227 -68.32 35.48 -27.77
CA PHE A 227 -69.33 34.70 -28.52
C PHE A 227 -68.66 33.88 -29.66
N SER A 228 -69.22 32.89 -30.37
CA SER A 228 -70.60 32.42 -30.68
C SER A 228 -70.50 30.98 -31.26
N SER A 229 -71.58 30.19 -31.42
CA SER A 229 -72.36 30.09 -32.68
C SER A 229 -73.51 29.06 -32.56
N GLY A 230 -74.61 29.29 -33.27
CA GLY A 230 -75.82 28.44 -33.25
C GLY A 230 -75.83 27.31 -34.29
N ARG A 231 -76.77 26.37 -34.13
CA ARG A 231 -76.98 25.20 -35.00
C ARG A 231 -77.68 25.54 -36.31
N HIS A 232 -77.54 24.67 -37.31
CA HIS A 232 -78.22 24.80 -38.60
C HIS A 232 -79.53 24.00 -38.65
N TYR A 233 -80.53 24.59 -39.32
CA TYR A 233 -81.93 24.16 -39.43
C TYR A 233 -82.20 22.71 -39.92
N TRP A 234 -81.22 22.02 -40.49
CA TRP A 234 -81.37 20.64 -40.99
C TRP A 234 -81.00 19.55 -39.98
N GLU A 235 -80.51 19.92 -38.78
CA GLU A 235 -80.15 18.96 -37.73
C GLU A 235 -81.38 18.43 -36.97
N GLU A 236 -82.45 19.22 -36.87
CA GLU A 236 -83.69 18.86 -36.16
C GLU A 236 -84.46 17.73 -36.88
N GLU A 237 -84.55 17.82 -38.21
CA GLU A 237 -85.16 16.84 -39.13
C GLU A 237 -84.47 15.46 -39.13
N ALA A 238 -83.28 15.33 -38.52
CA ALA A 238 -82.55 14.07 -38.38
C ALA A 238 -82.77 13.36 -37.03
N THR A 239 -83.62 13.90 -36.16
CA THR A 239 -83.90 13.37 -34.81
C THR A 239 -85.23 12.62 -34.73
N CYS A 240 -85.28 11.57 -33.90
CA CYS A 240 -86.51 10.81 -33.69
C CYS A 240 -87.35 11.43 -32.57
N ALA A 241 -88.61 11.78 -32.85
CA ALA A 241 -89.54 12.37 -31.88
C ALA A 241 -89.82 11.52 -30.61
N ILE A 242 -89.41 10.25 -30.56
CA ILE A 242 -89.58 9.38 -29.39
C ILE A 242 -88.36 9.41 -28.46
N CYS A 243 -87.13 9.33 -28.99
CA CYS A 243 -85.90 9.33 -28.18
C CYS A 243 -85.16 10.67 -28.15
N LEU A 244 -85.60 11.65 -28.97
CA LEU A 244 -85.03 12.99 -29.11
C LEU A 244 -83.54 12.99 -29.47
N ASP A 245 -83.11 11.95 -30.19
CA ASP A 245 -81.72 11.70 -30.62
C ASP A 245 -81.70 11.28 -32.11
N TYR A 246 -80.54 11.33 -32.75
CA TYR A 246 -80.37 11.03 -34.17
C TYR A 246 -80.82 9.61 -34.53
N PHE A 247 -81.55 9.47 -35.64
CA PHE A 247 -82.19 8.21 -36.01
C PHE A 247 -81.27 6.98 -36.04
N THR A 248 -81.63 5.94 -35.29
CA THR A 248 -80.96 4.64 -35.28
C THR A 248 -81.92 3.58 -35.82
N ASP A 249 -81.55 2.96 -36.96
CA ASP A 249 -82.45 2.17 -37.83
C ASP A 249 -83.79 2.91 -38.09
N PRO A 250 -83.78 4.07 -38.80
CA PRO A 250 -85.02 4.80 -39.09
C PRO A 250 -85.96 3.98 -39.97
N VAL A 251 -87.20 3.88 -39.51
CA VAL A 251 -88.32 3.27 -40.21
C VAL A 251 -89.46 4.27 -40.34
N MET A 252 -90.10 4.24 -41.50
CA MET A 252 -91.27 5.03 -41.84
C MET A 252 -92.54 4.20 -41.59
N THR A 253 -93.53 4.80 -40.92
CA THR A 253 -94.89 4.26 -40.77
C THR A 253 -95.71 4.51 -42.04
N ASP A 254 -96.87 3.86 -42.20
CA ASP A 254 -97.69 4.03 -43.42
C ASP A 254 -98.16 5.48 -43.65
N CYS A 255 -98.26 6.30 -42.59
CA CYS A 255 -98.57 7.74 -42.66
C CYS A 255 -97.36 8.65 -42.98
N GLY A 256 -96.17 8.09 -43.26
CA GLY A 256 -94.99 8.84 -43.69
C GLY A 256 -94.04 9.36 -42.59
N HIS A 257 -94.46 9.35 -41.32
CA HIS A 257 -93.65 9.76 -40.18
C HIS A 257 -92.54 8.73 -39.86
N ASN A 258 -91.40 9.21 -39.35
CA ASN A 258 -90.16 8.42 -39.22
C ASN A 258 -89.76 8.26 -37.76
N PHE A 259 -89.38 7.04 -37.37
CA PHE A 259 -88.98 6.70 -36.00
C PHE A 259 -87.78 5.75 -35.97
N CYS A 260 -86.98 5.75 -34.91
CA CYS A 260 -86.07 4.63 -34.64
C CYS A 260 -86.88 3.34 -34.49
N ARG A 261 -86.47 2.25 -35.15
CA ARG A 261 -87.26 1.01 -35.21
C ARG A 261 -87.62 0.44 -33.84
N GLU A 262 -86.70 0.53 -32.89
CA GLU A 262 -86.95 0.05 -31.53
C GLU A 262 -87.87 1.00 -30.73
N CYS A 263 -87.80 2.30 -31.00
CA CYS A 263 -88.67 3.29 -30.35
C CYS A 263 -90.14 3.12 -30.76
N ILE A 264 -90.42 2.97 -32.06
CA ILE A 264 -91.79 2.73 -32.53
C ILE A 264 -92.31 1.34 -32.14
N ARG A 265 -91.44 0.32 -32.11
CA ARG A 265 -91.80 -1.01 -31.58
C ARG A 265 -92.21 -0.93 -30.11
N ARG A 266 -91.44 -0.22 -29.28
CA ARG A 266 -91.72 -0.02 -27.85
C ARG A 266 -92.99 0.79 -27.63
N CYS A 267 -93.27 1.80 -28.47
CA CYS A 267 -94.49 2.59 -28.41
C CYS A 267 -95.74 1.77 -28.78
N TRP A 268 -95.67 0.95 -29.83
CA TRP A 268 -96.76 0.06 -30.23
C TRP A 268 -96.94 -1.16 -29.32
N GLY A 269 -95.90 -1.59 -28.61
CA GLY A 269 -95.97 -2.70 -27.66
C GLY A 269 -96.37 -4.03 -28.32
N GLN A 270 -97.56 -4.52 -27.95
CA GLN A 270 -98.07 -5.85 -28.29
C GLN A 270 -98.31 -6.07 -29.80
N PRO A 271 -98.36 -7.33 -30.27
CA PRO A 271 -98.36 -7.65 -31.70
C PRO A 271 -99.72 -7.59 -32.41
N GLU A 272 -100.78 -7.09 -31.76
CA GLU A 272 -102.12 -6.95 -32.34
C GLU A 272 -102.67 -5.53 -32.08
N GLY A 273 -103.37 -4.96 -33.07
CA GLY A 273 -103.55 -3.50 -33.23
C GLY A 273 -104.77 -2.87 -32.51
N PRO A 274 -105.16 -1.62 -32.88
CA PRO A 274 -104.67 -0.81 -33.99
C PRO A 274 -103.44 0.03 -33.65
N TYR A 275 -102.56 0.27 -34.64
CA TYR A 275 -101.28 0.95 -34.44
C TYR A 275 -101.37 2.45 -34.74
N ALA A 276 -101.47 3.28 -33.70
CA ALA A 276 -101.45 4.73 -33.82
C ALA A 276 -100.03 5.26 -34.10
N CYS A 277 -99.89 6.19 -35.05
CA CYS A 277 -98.67 6.98 -35.18
C CYS A 277 -98.50 7.92 -33.97
N PRO A 278 -97.32 7.98 -33.31
CA PRO A 278 -97.07 8.90 -32.19
C PRO A 278 -97.27 10.38 -32.52
N GLU A 279 -97.03 10.79 -33.76
CA GLU A 279 -97.10 12.19 -34.20
C GLU A 279 -98.51 12.58 -34.69
N CYS A 280 -99.02 11.94 -35.76
CA CYS A 280 -100.32 12.29 -36.34
C CYS A 280 -101.52 11.49 -35.79
N ARG A 281 -101.29 10.46 -34.96
CA ARG A 281 -102.31 9.55 -34.40
C ARG A 281 -103.13 8.74 -35.42
N GLU A 282 -102.73 8.76 -36.70
CA GLU A 282 -103.33 7.92 -37.73
C GLU A 282 -103.13 6.43 -37.41
N LEU A 283 -104.19 5.64 -37.60
CA LEU A 283 -104.24 4.21 -37.23
C LEU A 283 -103.89 3.35 -38.45
N SER A 284 -102.76 2.63 -38.41
CA SER A 284 -102.50 1.57 -39.39
C SER A 284 -103.10 0.23 -38.93
N PRO A 285 -103.78 -0.53 -39.83
CA PRO A 285 -104.26 -1.88 -39.54
C PRO A 285 -103.14 -2.93 -39.52
N GLN A 286 -101.90 -2.58 -39.93
CA GLN A 286 -100.78 -3.52 -40.00
C GLN A 286 -99.51 -2.91 -39.40
N ARG A 287 -98.60 -3.73 -38.87
CA ARG A 287 -97.33 -3.28 -38.26
C ARG A 287 -96.25 -2.99 -39.31
N ASN A 288 -96.63 -2.35 -40.41
CA ASN A 288 -95.76 -2.11 -41.56
C ASN A 288 -94.76 -0.98 -41.24
N LEU A 289 -93.47 -1.32 -41.33
CA LEU A 289 -92.36 -0.41 -41.07
C LEU A 289 -91.37 -0.49 -42.24
N ARG A 290 -91.28 0.58 -43.03
CA ARG A 290 -90.41 0.64 -44.22
C ARG A 290 -89.07 1.30 -43.85
N PRO A 291 -87.91 0.62 -43.98
CA PRO A 291 -86.63 1.21 -43.63
C PRO A 291 -86.28 2.42 -44.51
N ASN A 292 -86.04 3.59 -43.89
CA ASN A 292 -85.71 4.83 -44.58
C ASN A 292 -84.18 4.97 -44.72
N ARG A 293 -83.62 4.30 -45.74
CA ARG A 293 -82.16 4.30 -46.02
C ARG A 293 -81.56 5.70 -46.27
N PRO A 294 -82.23 6.64 -46.97
CA PRO A 294 -81.74 8.03 -47.05
C PRO A 294 -81.61 8.71 -45.69
N LEU A 295 -82.64 8.61 -44.84
CA LEU A 295 -82.62 9.20 -43.50
C LEU A 295 -81.58 8.54 -42.58
N ALA A 296 -81.34 7.23 -42.74
CA ALA A 296 -80.25 6.54 -42.05
C ALA A 296 -78.89 7.13 -42.41
N LYS A 297 -78.64 7.43 -43.69
CA LYS A 297 -77.41 8.10 -44.14
C LYS A 297 -77.30 9.54 -43.63
N MET A 298 -78.40 10.29 -43.59
CA MET A 298 -78.41 11.64 -43.01
C MET A 298 -78.09 11.63 -41.51
N ALA A 299 -78.71 10.73 -40.73
CA ALA A 299 -78.42 10.56 -39.31
C ALA A 299 -77.02 9.97 -39.04
N GLU A 300 -76.43 9.24 -39.98
CA GLU A 300 -75.02 8.83 -39.92
C GLU A 300 -74.07 9.99 -40.21
N MET A 301 -74.37 10.83 -41.22
CA MET A 301 -73.57 12.04 -41.50
C MET A 301 -73.65 13.04 -40.34
N ALA A 302 -74.83 13.25 -39.74
CA ALA A 302 -74.98 14.09 -38.55
C ALA A 302 -74.14 13.58 -37.37
N ARG A 303 -74.09 12.25 -37.13
CA ARG A 303 -73.24 11.64 -36.09
C ARG A 303 -71.74 11.59 -36.42
N ARG A 304 -71.36 11.81 -37.69
CA ARG A 304 -69.94 11.98 -38.09
C ARG A 304 -69.47 13.42 -37.98
N LEU A 305 -70.37 14.39 -38.19
CA LEU A 305 -70.12 15.82 -37.97
C LEU A 305 -70.16 16.18 -36.48
N HIS A 306 -71.02 15.49 -35.71
CA HIS A 306 -71.12 15.55 -34.26
C HIS A 306 -70.87 14.14 -33.68
N PRO A 307 -69.61 13.73 -33.44
CA PRO A 307 -69.34 12.50 -32.71
C PRO A 307 -70.02 12.53 -31.33
N PRO A 308 -70.39 11.38 -30.73
CA PRO A 308 -70.82 11.38 -29.34
C PRO A 308 -69.72 12.03 -28.51
N SER A 309 -70.06 13.13 -27.81
CA SER A 309 -69.07 13.92 -27.08
C SER A 309 -68.19 13.00 -26.23
N PRO A 310 -66.87 13.27 -26.11
CA PRO A 310 -66.07 12.61 -25.09
C PRO A 310 -66.83 12.75 -23.78
N VAL A 311 -67.00 11.62 -23.07
CA VAL A 311 -67.74 11.53 -21.80
C VAL A 311 -67.38 12.75 -20.97
N PRO A 312 -68.31 13.71 -20.74
CA PRO A 312 -67.93 15.01 -20.20
C PRO A 312 -67.07 14.85 -18.95
N GLN A 313 -65.96 15.59 -18.86
CA GLN A 313 -65.07 15.47 -17.70
C GLN A 313 -65.90 15.64 -16.43
N GLY A 314 -66.03 14.56 -15.67
CA GLY A 314 -66.89 14.52 -14.49
C GLY A 314 -68.24 13.83 -14.60
N VAL A 315 -68.48 12.95 -15.58
CA VAL A 315 -69.59 11.98 -15.51
C VAL A 315 -69.10 10.53 -15.52
N CYS A 316 -69.84 9.64 -14.84
CA CYS A 316 -69.51 8.22 -14.70
C CYS A 316 -69.65 7.48 -16.04
N ALA A 317 -68.65 6.66 -16.40
CA ALA A 317 -68.68 5.88 -17.63
C ALA A 317 -69.83 4.85 -17.71
N ALA A 318 -70.22 4.26 -16.57
CA ALA A 318 -71.29 3.27 -16.50
C ALA A 318 -72.69 3.90 -16.46
N HIS A 319 -72.88 4.93 -15.63
CA HIS A 319 -74.21 5.49 -15.32
C HIS A 319 -74.51 6.81 -16.04
N ARG A 320 -73.50 7.47 -16.63
CA ARG A 320 -73.57 8.81 -17.25
C ARG A 320 -74.05 9.94 -16.31
N GLU A 321 -74.14 9.66 -15.01
CA GLU A 321 -74.40 10.64 -13.95
C GLU A 321 -73.13 11.43 -13.56
N PRO A 322 -73.25 12.69 -13.10
CA PRO A 322 -72.12 13.44 -12.54
C PRO A 322 -71.37 12.71 -11.42
N LEU A 323 -70.04 12.81 -11.44
CA LEU A 323 -69.15 12.32 -10.39
C LEU A 323 -69.16 13.35 -9.26
N ALA A 324 -69.75 12.97 -8.13
CA ALA A 324 -70.04 13.85 -6.99
C ALA A 324 -69.39 13.38 -5.67
N ALA A 325 -68.87 12.15 -5.63
CA ALA A 325 -68.27 11.56 -4.45
C ALA A 325 -66.94 10.85 -4.78
N PHE A 326 -66.14 10.56 -3.76
CA PHE A 326 -64.84 9.90 -3.87
C PHE A 326 -64.70 8.80 -2.81
N CYS A 327 -64.32 7.60 -3.25
CA CYS A 327 -64.02 6.45 -2.40
C CYS A 327 -62.56 6.49 -1.95
N GLY A 328 -62.32 6.74 -0.66
CA GLY A 328 -60.97 6.87 -0.10
C GLY A 328 -60.14 5.59 -0.14
N ASP A 329 -60.78 4.41 -0.05
CA ASP A 329 -60.07 3.12 0.05
C ASP A 329 -59.62 2.59 -1.33
N GLU A 330 -60.41 2.81 -2.37
CA GLU A 330 -60.08 2.41 -3.75
C GLU A 330 -59.44 3.53 -4.60
N LEU A 331 -59.46 4.77 -4.09
CA LEU A 331 -59.04 5.99 -4.79
C LEU A 331 -59.81 6.20 -6.13
N ARG A 332 -61.14 6.11 -6.07
CA ARG A 332 -62.04 6.19 -7.25
C ARG A 332 -63.12 7.25 -7.08
N LEU A 333 -63.44 7.93 -8.18
CA LEU A 333 -64.57 8.85 -8.29
C LEU A 333 -65.88 8.08 -8.50
N LEU A 334 -66.93 8.46 -7.76
CA LEU A 334 -68.24 7.83 -7.78
C LEU A 334 -69.32 8.85 -8.22
N CYS A 335 -70.30 8.37 -8.97
CA CYS A 335 -71.60 9.04 -9.11
C CYS A 335 -72.58 8.52 -8.06
N ALA A 336 -73.74 9.18 -7.94
CA ALA A 336 -74.74 8.85 -6.93
C ALA A 336 -75.28 7.41 -7.08
N ALA A 337 -75.36 6.88 -8.31
CA ALA A 337 -75.68 5.47 -8.55
C ALA A 337 -74.59 4.50 -8.07
N CYS A 338 -73.31 4.82 -8.25
CA CYS A 338 -72.19 4.00 -7.73
C CYS A 338 -72.14 4.01 -6.20
N GLU A 339 -72.36 5.16 -5.57
CA GLU A 339 -72.38 5.31 -4.10
C GLU A 339 -73.50 4.47 -3.44
N ARG A 340 -74.66 4.36 -4.11
CA ARG A 340 -75.77 3.50 -3.67
C ARG A 340 -75.60 2.02 -4.03
N SER A 341 -74.57 1.66 -4.81
CA SER A 341 -74.28 0.26 -5.11
C SER A 341 -73.66 -0.43 -3.88
N GLY A 342 -73.95 -1.72 -3.70
CA GLY A 342 -73.43 -2.48 -2.56
C GLY A 342 -71.90 -2.63 -2.53
N GLU A 343 -71.21 -2.27 -3.62
CA GLU A 343 -69.75 -2.43 -3.79
C GLU A 343 -68.93 -1.47 -2.90
N HIS A 344 -69.48 -0.29 -2.56
CA HIS A 344 -68.78 0.72 -1.75
C HIS A 344 -69.39 0.94 -0.35
N TRP A 345 -70.37 0.14 0.07
CA TRP A 345 -71.10 0.33 1.34
C TRP A 345 -70.21 0.29 2.59
N THR A 346 -69.11 -0.47 2.56
CA THR A 346 -68.13 -0.55 3.65
C THR A 346 -66.96 0.42 3.50
N HIS A 347 -66.90 1.20 2.42
CA HIS A 347 -65.80 2.09 2.11
C HIS A 347 -66.06 3.53 2.57
N ARG A 348 -64.99 4.26 2.87
CA ARG A 348 -65.03 5.67 3.26
C ARG A 348 -65.27 6.55 2.03
N VAL A 349 -66.54 6.74 1.69
CA VAL A 349 -66.99 7.69 0.67
C VAL A 349 -67.14 9.09 1.26
N ARG A 350 -66.79 10.13 0.49
CA ARG A 350 -66.96 11.55 0.84
C ARG A 350 -67.38 12.38 -0.38
N PRO A 351 -68.00 13.56 -0.20
CA PRO A 351 -68.23 14.51 -1.29
C PRO A 351 -66.93 14.87 -2.02
N LEU A 352 -67.03 15.15 -3.33
CA LEU A 352 -65.89 15.47 -4.18
C LEU A 352 -65.04 16.63 -3.64
N GLN A 353 -65.69 17.68 -3.16
CA GLN A 353 -65.03 18.88 -2.64
C GLN A 353 -64.27 18.59 -1.34
N ASP A 354 -64.93 18.00 -0.35
CA ASP A 354 -64.33 17.61 0.94
C ASP A 354 -63.18 16.61 0.76
N ALA A 355 -63.31 15.68 -0.19
CA ALA A 355 -62.27 14.73 -0.53
C ALA A 355 -61.06 15.40 -1.20
N ALA A 356 -61.31 16.38 -2.06
CA ALA A 356 -60.27 17.18 -2.68
C ALA A 356 -59.53 18.04 -1.64
N GLU A 357 -60.23 18.70 -0.70
CA GLU A 357 -59.62 19.53 0.34
C GLU A 357 -58.78 18.70 1.34
N ASP A 358 -59.28 17.55 1.81
CA ASP A 358 -58.51 16.62 2.65
C ASP A 358 -57.30 16.02 1.90
N LEU A 359 -57.43 15.76 0.59
CA LEU A 359 -56.29 15.36 -0.22
C LEU A 359 -55.29 16.50 -0.41
N LYS A 360 -55.75 17.73 -0.65
CA LYS A 360 -54.92 18.91 -0.83
C LYS A 360 -54.01 19.13 0.38
N GLY A 361 -54.59 19.10 1.59
CA GLY A 361 -53.82 19.20 2.83
C GLY A 361 -52.85 18.02 3.07
N LYS A 362 -53.07 16.85 2.45
CA LYS A 362 -52.11 15.73 2.45
C LYS A 362 -51.02 15.92 1.39
N LEU A 363 -51.34 16.48 0.23
CA LEU A 363 -50.38 16.83 -0.81
C LEU A 363 -49.43 17.94 -0.31
N GLU A 364 -49.94 19.00 0.30
CA GLU A 364 -49.16 20.09 0.89
C GLU A 364 -48.16 19.56 1.95
N LYS A 365 -48.62 18.70 2.89
CA LYS A 365 -47.74 18.01 3.85
C LYS A 365 -46.72 17.08 3.20
N SER A 366 -47.03 16.54 2.02
CA SER A 366 -46.13 15.67 1.26
C SER A 366 -45.07 16.48 0.51
N LEU A 367 -45.44 17.62 -0.06
CA LEU A 367 -44.54 18.57 -0.69
C LEU A 367 -43.54 19.12 0.32
N GLU A 368 -44.00 19.52 1.50
CA GLU A 368 -43.13 19.99 2.59
C GLU A 368 -42.10 18.93 3.01
N HIS A 369 -42.54 17.67 3.16
CA HIS A 369 -41.65 16.56 3.49
C HIS A 369 -40.61 16.28 2.38
N LEU A 370 -41.02 16.31 1.12
CA LEU A 370 -40.15 16.05 -0.04
C LEU A 370 -39.17 17.21 -0.28
N ARG A 371 -39.57 18.46 -0.05
CA ARG A 371 -38.67 19.62 -0.07
C ARG A 371 -37.58 19.50 0.99
N LYS A 372 -37.95 19.13 2.21
CA LYS A 372 -36.95 18.84 3.25
C LYS A 372 -36.01 17.70 2.86
N GLN A 373 -36.53 16.61 2.28
CA GLN A 373 -35.68 15.51 1.78
C GLN A 373 -34.73 15.95 0.65
N MET A 374 -35.14 16.93 -0.18
CA MET A 374 -34.26 17.55 -1.18
C MET A 374 -33.15 18.37 -0.52
N GLU A 375 -33.48 19.23 0.45
CA GLU A 375 -32.51 20.02 1.20
C GLU A 375 -31.48 19.11 1.91
N ASP A 376 -31.95 18.05 2.56
CA ASP A 376 -31.10 17.03 3.19
C ASP A 376 -30.18 16.37 2.13
N ALA A 377 -30.70 15.97 0.96
CA ALA A 377 -29.91 15.33 -0.10
C ALA A 377 -28.83 16.26 -0.69
N LEU A 378 -29.16 17.53 -0.95
CA LEU A 378 -28.20 18.54 -1.43
C LEU A 378 -27.10 18.82 -0.38
N LEU A 379 -27.47 18.84 0.91
CA LEU A 379 -26.50 18.98 2.00
C LEU A 379 -25.53 17.80 2.04
N PHE A 380 -26.01 16.56 1.90
CA PHE A 380 -25.14 15.38 1.87
C PHE A 380 -24.24 15.34 0.63
N GLN A 381 -24.72 15.81 -0.53
CA GLN A 381 -23.89 15.93 -1.73
C GLN A 381 -22.72 16.90 -1.48
N ALA A 382 -23.00 18.11 -0.98
CA ALA A 382 -21.97 19.09 -0.64
C ALA A 382 -20.97 18.55 0.41
N GLN A 383 -21.45 17.83 1.43
CA GLN A 383 -20.60 17.19 2.44
C GLN A 383 -19.73 16.07 1.84
N ALA A 384 -20.23 15.28 0.89
CA ALA A 384 -19.45 14.24 0.21
C ALA A 384 -18.35 14.84 -0.68
N GLU A 385 -18.65 15.92 -1.40
CA GLU A 385 -17.67 16.68 -2.21
C GLU A 385 -16.59 17.32 -1.33
N GLU A 386 -16.97 17.97 -0.23
CA GLU A 386 -16.02 18.54 0.74
C GLU A 386 -15.14 17.44 1.38
N THR A 387 -15.74 16.32 1.78
CA THR A 387 -15.01 15.17 2.35
C THR A 387 -14.02 14.61 1.33
N CYS A 388 -14.40 14.48 0.06
CA CYS A 388 -13.50 14.05 -1.01
C CYS A 388 -12.31 15.00 -1.17
N ALA A 389 -12.56 16.32 -1.20
CA ALA A 389 -11.51 17.32 -1.34
C ALA A 389 -10.57 17.40 -0.12
N LEU A 390 -11.09 17.21 1.09
CA LEU A 390 -10.28 17.11 2.32
C LEU A 390 -9.41 15.85 2.32
N TRP A 391 -9.99 14.72 1.90
CA TRP A 391 -9.32 13.43 1.90
C TRP A 391 -8.20 13.37 0.83
N GLN A 392 -8.45 13.90 -0.38
CA GLN A 392 -7.42 14.10 -1.42
C GLN A 392 -6.24 14.96 -0.93
N LYS A 393 -6.51 16.08 -0.24
CA LYS A 393 -5.45 16.90 0.38
C LYS A 393 -4.65 16.15 1.44
N MET A 394 -5.30 15.27 2.20
CA MET A 394 -4.65 14.44 3.21
C MET A 394 -3.73 13.40 2.58
N VAL A 395 -4.14 12.73 1.49
CA VAL A 395 -3.26 11.82 0.74
C VAL A 395 -2.11 12.56 0.09
N GLU A 396 -2.37 13.70 -0.56
CA GLU A 396 -1.30 14.47 -1.19
C GLU A 396 -0.26 14.96 -0.16
N SER A 397 -0.71 15.36 1.04
CA SER A 397 0.20 15.67 2.14
C SER A 397 1.01 14.44 2.59
N GLN A 398 0.41 13.25 2.73
CA GLN A 398 1.18 12.04 3.07
C GLN A 398 2.14 11.61 1.95
N ARG A 399 1.75 11.76 0.68
CA ARG A 399 2.60 11.54 -0.49
C ARG A 399 3.85 12.42 -0.44
N GLN A 400 3.67 13.71 -0.16
CA GLN A 400 4.77 14.67 0.01
C GLN A 400 5.64 14.33 1.23
N ASN A 401 5.05 13.91 2.35
CA ASN A 401 5.80 13.46 3.54
C ASN A 401 6.66 12.22 3.25
N VAL A 402 6.13 11.23 2.52
CA VAL A 402 6.88 10.03 2.09
C VAL A 402 8.09 10.46 1.25
N LEU A 403 7.87 11.23 0.18
CA LEU A 403 8.95 11.71 -0.69
C LEU A 403 10.03 12.47 0.08
N ALA A 404 9.62 13.41 0.94
CA ALA A 404 10.53 14.26 1.71
C ALA A 404 11.36 13.47 2.75
N GLU A 405 10.76 12.53 3.48
CA GLU A 405 11.48 11.73 4.48
C GLU A 405 12.45 10.72 3.83
N PHE A 406 12.09 10.13 2.68
CA PHE A 406 13.02 9.28 1.92
C PHE A 406 14.14 10.08 1.23
N GLU A 407 13.88 11.30 0.73
CA GLU A 407 14.94 12.19 0.22
C GLU A 407 15.88 12.65 1.35
N ARG A 408 15.33 12.96 2.54
CA ARG A 408 16.11 13.27 3.73
C ARG A 408 17.00 12.10 4.14
N LEU A 409 16.47 10.88 4.17
CA LEU A 409 17.26 9.70 4.54
C LEU A 409 18.38 9.41 3.54
N ARG A 410 18.10 9.53 2.24
CA ARG A 410 19.09 9.37 1.17
C ARG A 410 20.25 10.37 1.29
N ARG A 411 19.97 11.63 1.65
CA ARG A 411 21.02 12.64 1.91
C ARG A 411 21.90 12.28 3.10
N LEU A 412 21.31 11.92 4.24
CA LEU A 412 22.05 11.50 5.44
C LEU A 412 22.90 10.24 5.19
N LEU A 413 22.43 9.30 4.38
CA LEU A 413 23.21 8.13 3.97
C LEU A 413 24.39 8.51 3.07
N ALA A 414 24.22 9.42 2.11
CA ALA A 414 25.33 9.91 1.28
C ALA A 414 26.40 10.67 2.10
N GLU A 415 25.99 11.40 3.14
CA GLU A 415 26.92 12.03 4.09
C GLU A 415 27.72 10.97 4.90
N GLU A 416 27.08 9.90 5.37
CA GLU A 416 27.78 8.79 6.05
C GLU A 416 28.70 8.01 5.11
N GLU A 417 28.28 7.77 3.86
CA GLU A 417 29.09 7.13 2.83
C GLU A 417 30.39 7.93 2.60
N GLN A 418 30.28 9.23 2.37
CA GLN A 418 31.44 10.12 2.22
C GLN A 418 32.32 10.11 3.48
N ARG A 419 31.74 10.11 4.68
CA ARG A 419 32.48 10.01 5.94
C ARG A 419 33.21 8.67 6.11
N LEU A 420 32.65 7.57 5.63
CA LEU A 420 33.30 6.25 5.62
C LEU A 420 34.45 6.20 4.60
N LEU A 421 34.23 6.72 3.39
CA LEU A 421 35.25 6.79 2.35
C LEU A 421 36.42 7.70 2.77
N GLN A 422 36.14 8.86 3.37
CA GLN A 422 37.17 9.77 3.88
C GLN A 422 38.03 9.10 4.97
N ARG A 423 37.42 8.41 5.95
CA ARG A 423 38.18 7.67 6.97
C ARG A 423 39.10 6.60 6.37
N LEU A 424 38.66 5.93 5.31
CA LEU A 424 39.46 4.93 4.61
C LEU A 424 40.63 5.56 3.83
N GLU A 425 40.43 6.74 3.23
CA GLU A 425 41.50 7.51 2.57
C GLU A 425 42.49 8.08 3.60
N GLU A 426 42.02 8.55 4.76
CA GLU A 426 42.86 8.95 5.90
C GLU A 426 43.69 7.76 6.43
N GLU A 427 43.09 6.59 6.57
CA GLU A 427 43.78 5.35 7.00
C GLU A 427 44.84 4.87 5.99
N GLU A 428 44.59 5.01 4.68
CA GLU A 428 45.62 4.76 3.65
C GLU A 428 46.81 5.73 3.78
N LEU A 429 46.53 7.00 4.07
CA LEU A 429 47.53 8.04 4.29
C LEU A 429 48.28 7.92 5.63
N GLU A 430 47.69 7.29 6.65
CA GLU A 430 48.38 6.94 7.89
C GLU A 430 49.35 5.76 7.69
N VAL A 431 48.95 4.72 6.95
CA VAL A 431 49.69 3.45 6.88
C VAL A 431 50.77 3.43 5.79
N LEU A 432 50.49 3.95 4.59
CA LEU A 432 51.42 3.80 3.45
C LEU A 432 52.70 4.64 3.52
N PRO A 433 52.69 5.91 3.98
CA PRO A 433 53.92 6.70 4.07
C PRO A 433 54.93 6.14 5.08
N PRO A 434 54.58 5.77 6.33
CA PRO A 434 55.55 5.20 7.29
C PRO A 434 56.23 3.93 6.79
N LEU A 435 55.54 3.05 6.05
CA LEU A 435 56.15 1.87 5.40
C LEU A 435 57.19 2.28 4.36
N ARG A 436 56.82 3.21 3.47
CA ARG A 436 57.66 3.69 2.37
C ARG A 436 58.87 4.49 2.87
N ASP A 437 58.67 5.33 3.87
CA ASP A 437 59.71 6.10 4.54
C ASP A 437 60.64 5.18 5.33
N SER A 438 60.10 4.10 5.91
CA SER A 438 60.94 3.07 6.55
C SER A 438 61.77 2.32 5.52
N ALA A 439 61.18 1.83 4.43
CA ALA A 439 61.90 1.14 3.35
C ALA A 439 62.99 2.03 2.69
N THR A 440 62.72 3.32 2.48
CA THR A 440 63.70 4.24 1.89
C THR A 440 64.80 4.66 2.87
N ARG A 441 64.46 4.94 4.14
CA ARG A 441 65.43 5.23 5.22
C ARG A 441 66.36 4.04 5.46
N LEU A 442 65.81 2.84 5.44
CA LEU A 442 66.56 1.58 5.40
C LEU A 442 67.50 1.59 4.19
N GLY A 443 66.99 1.60 2.95
CA GLY A 443 67.83 1.57 1.74
C GLY A 443 68.98 2.60 1.72
N GLN A 444 68.77 3.80 2.28
CA GLN A 444 69.83 4.81 2.47
C GLN A 444 70.89 4.41 3.51
N GLN A 445 70.48 3.88 4.67
CA GLN A 445 71.40 3.32 5.66
C GLN A 445 72.20 2.14 5.08
N SER A 446 71.59 1.31 4.22
CA SER A 446 72.27 0.19 3.57
C SER A 446 73.37 0.66 2.64
N ALA A 447 73.12 1.72 1.88
CA ALA A 447 74.08 2.26 0.92
C ALA A 447 75.30 2.89 1.63
N GLN A 448 75.05 3.70 2.67
CA GLN A 448 76.10 4.30 3.51
C GLN A 448 76.98 3.23 4.17
N LEU A 449 76.37 2.12 4.57
CA LEU A 449 77.08 1.00 5.16
C LEU A 449 77.88 0.20 4.13
N ALA A 450 77.30 -0.12 2.98
CA ALA A 450 77.97 -0.81 1.87
C ALA A 450 79.24 -0.06 1.42
N GLU A 451 79.17 1.26 1.33
CA GLU A 451 80.32 2.13 1.03
C GLU A 451 81.42 2.02 2.10
N LEU A 452 81.03 2.00 3.39
CA LEU A 452 81.97 1.84 4.50
C LEU A 452 82.61 0.43 4.53
N ILE A 453 81.89 -0.64 4.13
CA ILE A 453 82.51 -1.97 3.96
C ILE A 453 83.56 -1.91 2.86
N ALA A 454 83.19 -1.37 1.69
CA ALA A 454 84.07 -1.35 0.53
C ALA A 454 85.33 -0.52 0.80
N GLU A 455 85.24 0.56 1.58
CA GLU A 455 86.41 1.31 2.04
C GLU A 455 87.29 0.46 2.97
N LEU A 456 86.71 -0.27 3.94
CA LEU A 456 87.46 -1.13 4.85
C LEU A 456 88.12 -2.32 4.13
N GLU A 457 87.39 -3.03 3.26
CA GLU A 457 87.90 -4.14 2.45
C GLU A 457 89.01 -3.67 1.50
N GLY A 458 88.84 -2.50 0.87
CA GLY A 458 89.88 -1.87 0.05
C GLY A 458 91.13 -1.51 0.86
N ARG A 459 90.96 -0.91 2.05
CA ARG A 459 92.07 -0.60 2.98
C ARG A 459 92.80 -1.86 3.45
N CYS A 460 92.09 -2.96 3.70
CA CYS A 460 92.69 -4.25 4.08
C CYS A 460 93.59 -4.87 3.00
N GLN A 461 93.48 -4.44 1.73
CA GLN A 461 94.37 -4.87 0.64
C GLN A 461 95.60 -3.96 0.45
N LEU A 462 95.71 -2.85 1.21
CA LEU A 462 96.83 -1.91 1.10
C LEU A 462 98.08 -2.39 1.88
N PRO A 463 99.30 -2.00 1.45
CA PRO A 463 100.51 -2.14 2.26
C PRO A 463 100.37 -1.40 3.60
N ALA A 464 101.14 -1.83 4.62
CA ALA A 464 101.01 -1.36 6.01
C ALA A 464 100.98 0.17 6.18
N LEU A 465 101.73 0.93 5.37
CA LEU A 465 101.70 2.40 5.41
C LEU A 465 100.34 2.98 4.95
N GLY A 466 99.78 2.46 3.86
CA GLY A 466 98.48 2.88 3.33
C GLY A 466 97.30 2.41 4.18
N LEU A 467 97.42 1.26 4.85
CA LEU A 467 96.44 0.81 5.85
C LEU A 467 96.36 1.75 7.07
N LEU A 468 97.52 2.24 7.55
CA LEU A 468 97.61 3.10 8.73
C LEU A 468 97.29 4.58 8.43
N GLN A 469 97.35 5.01 7.18
CA GLN A 469 97.08 6.38 6.76
C GLN A 469 95.59 6.71 6.94
N ASP A 470 95.30 7.78 7.70
CA ASP A 470 93.95 8.30 8.00
C ASP A 470 92.97 7.28 8.62
N ILE A 471 93.49 6.16 9.14
CA ILE A 471 92.69 5.06 9.70
C ILE A 471 91.85 5.48 10.91
N ARG A 472 92.30 6.49 11.66
CA ARG A 472 91.61 7.01 12.85
C ARG A 472 90.26 7.63 12.51
N ASP A 473 90.11 8.26 11.35
CA ASP A 473 88.84 8.88 10.94
C ASP A 473 87.89 7.84 10.33
N THR A 474 88.42 6.80 9.69
CA THR A 474 87.64 5.63 9.26
C THR A 474 87.11 4.84 10.46
N LEU A 475 87.97 4.58 11.46
CA LEU A 475 87.55 3.92 12.71
C LEU A 475 86.56 4.77 13.52
N ARG A 476 86.67 6.11 13.50
CA ARG A 476 85.66 6.99 14.11
C ARG A 476 84.31 6.85 13.39
N ARG A 477 84.30 6.92 12.05
CA ARG A 477 83.08 6.69 11.25
C ARG A 477 82.45 5.32 11.51
N VAL A 478 83.24 4.26 11.75
CA VAL A 478 82.75 2.91 12.14
C VAL A 478 82.15 2.88 13.56
N GLN A 479 82.63 3.71 14.49
CA GLN A 479 82.08 3.79 15.86
C GLN A 479 80.80 4.63 15.94
N ASP A 480 80.68 5.67 15.12
CA ASP A 480 79.54 6.60 15.14
C ASP A 480 78.27 6.06 14.47
N VAL A 481 78.34 4.90 13.82
CA VAL A 481 77.22 4.30 13.10
C VAL A 481 76.11 3.81 14.05
N LYS A 482 74.85 4.21 13.82
CA LYS A 482 73.71 3.91 14.71
C LYS A 482 72.54 3.36 13.90
N LEU A 483 71.93 2.24 14.34
CA LEU A 483 70.69 1.75 13.72
C LEU A 483 69.54 2.65 14.16
N GLN A 484 68.62 2.92 13.24
CA GLN A 484 67.25 3.27 13.57
C GLN A 484 66.40 2.06 13.20
N LEU A 485 65.73 1.44 14.17
CA LEU A 485 64.85 0.31 13.89
C LEU A 485 63.64 0.83 13.10
N PRO A 486 63.08 0.04 12.17
CA PRO A 486 61.75 0.31 11.66
C PRO A 486 60.73 0.35 12.80
N GLU A 487 59.75 1.23 12.67
CA GLU A 487 58.60 1.30 13.56
C GLU A 487 57.60 0.20 13.17
N VAL A 488 56.87 -0.34 14.14
CA VAL A 488 55.79 -1.30 13.86
C VAL A 488 54.65 -0.51 13.24
N VAL A 489 54.23 -0.89 12.03
CA VAL A 489 53.10 -0.26 11.33
C VAL A 489 51.92 -1.23 11.36
N PRO A 490 50.83 -0.93 12.09
CA PRO A 490 49.66 -1.78 12.10
C PRO A 490 49.03 -1.86 10.71
N MET A 491 48.97 -3.07 10.15
CA MET A 491 48.42 -3.33 8.81
C MET A 491 46.96 -3.81 8.83
N GLU A 492 46.34 -3.77 10.01
CA GLU A 492 44.95 -4.15 10.25
C GLU A 492 44.01 -3.04 9.81
N MET A 493 43.03 -3.38 8.97
CA MET A 493 41.99 -2.45 8.54
C MET A 493 41.08 -2.10 9.72
N LYS A 494 41.03 -0.81 10.08
CA LYS A 494 40.23 -0.24 11.17
C LYS A 494 38.86 0.21 10.68
N THR A 495 38.79 0.75 9.46
CA THR A 495 37.55 1.26 8.87
C THR A 495 36.58 0.12 8.55
N VAL A 496 35.44 0.09 9.26
CA VAL A 496 34.42 -0.95 9.11
C VAL A 496 33.28 -0.48 8.21
N CYS A 497 32.98 -1.26 7.18
CA CYS A 497 31.78 -1.07 6.38
C CYS A 497 30.53 -1.29 7.26
N ARG A 498 29.82 -0.20 7.56
CA ARG A 498 28.59 -0.19 8.37
C ARG A 498 27.60 0.79 7.74
N VAL A 499 26.57 0.27 7.09
CA VAL A 499 25.50 1.07 6.51
C VAL A 499 24.36 1.18 7.52
N PRO A 500 24.09 2.36 8.11
CA PRO A 500 23.12 2.47 9.18
C PRO A 500 21.71 2.19 8.67
N GLY A 501 20.95 1.37 9.40
CA GLY A 501 19.59 0.98 9.00
C GLY A 501 19.49 -0.12 7.95
N LEU A 502 20.60 -0.61 7.40
CA LEU A 502 20.58 -1.68 6.38
C LEU A 502 20.00 -2.98 6.95
N VAL A 503 20.42 -3.41 8.15
CA VAL A 503 19.87 -4.62 8.79
C VAL A 503 18.35 -4.49 9.03
N GLU A 504 17.88 -3.30 9.41
CA GLU A 504 16.47 -2.98 9.58
C GLU A 504 15.69 -3.07 8.27
N ALA A 505 16.27 -2.62 7.14
CA ALA A 505 15.70 -2.81 5.81
C ALA A 505 15.69 -4.29 5.39
N LEU A 506 16.80 -5.03 5.61
CA LEU A 506 16.92 -6.45 5.26
C LEU A 506 15.94 -7.35 6.04
N ARG A 507 15.55 -6.98 7.26
CA ARG A 507 14.51 -7.68 8.05
C ARG A 507 13.14 -7.78 7.35
N ARG A 508 12.87 -6.96 6.34
CA ARG A 508 11.71 -7.09 5.44
C ARG A 508 11.67 -8.46 4.74
N PHE A 509 12.82 -8.99 4.36
CA PHE A 509 12.97 -10.26 3.64
C PHE A 509 13.13 -11.45 4.60
N ARG A 510 12.79 -11.28 5.89
CA ARG A 510 13.04 -12.30 6.90
C ARG A 510 12.20 -13.57 6.63
N GLY A 511 12.88 -14.64 6.24
CA GLY A 511 12.32 -15.96 6.05
C GLY A 511 12.23 -16.74 7.36
N ASP A 512 11.33 -17.73 7.41
CA ASP A 512 11.19 -18.60 8.57
C ASP A 512 11.97 -19.91 8.36
N VAL A 513 13.21 -19.97 8.86
CA VAL A 513 14.11 -21.11 8.64
C VAL A 513 14.09 -22.09 9.81
N THR A 514 13.82 -23.37 9.55
CA THR A 514 13.89 -24.49 10.50
C THR A 514 15.03 -25.44 10.15
N LEU A 515 15.56 -26.18 11.12
CA LEU A 515 16.64 -27.14 10.93
C LEU A 515 16.09 -28.50 10.46
N ASP A 516 16.82 -29.17 9.55
CA ASP A 516 16.43 -30.45 8.96
C ASP A 516 17.15 -31.65 9.62
N PRO A 517 16.47 -32.46 10.48
CA PRO A 517 17.08 -33.57 11.21
C PRO A 517 17.60 -34.70 10.33
N ASP A 518 17.09 -34.83 9.11
CA ASP A 518 17.50 -35.90 8.19
C ASP A 518 18.88 -35.61 7.59
N THR A 519 19.27 -34.33 7.55
CA THR A 519 20.60 -33.87 7.10
C THR A 519 21.64 -33.80 8.22
N ALA A 520 21.20 -33.64 9.48
CA ALA A 520 22.07 -33.32 10.61
C ALA A 520 23.11 -34.41 10.91
N ASN A 521 24.38 -34.01 11.02
CA ASN A 521 25.45 -34.91 11.45
C ASN A 521 25.14 -35.55 12.83
N PRO A 522 25.47 -36.84 13.09
CA PRO A 522 25.08 -37.50 14.33
C PRO A 522 25.70 -36.93 15.62
N GLU A 523 26.71 -36.07 15.56
CA GLU A 523 27.21 -35.31 16.73
C GLU A 523 26.31 -34.11 17.09
N LEU A 524 25.32 -33.74 16.26
CA LEU A 524 24.46 -32.59 16.48
C LEU A 524 23.18 -32.95 17.22
N VAL A 525 22.90 -32.22 18.30
CA VAL A 525 21.63 -32.26 19.03
C VAL A 525 20.81 -31.05 18.64
N LEU A 526 19.61 -31.29 18.09
CA LEU A 526 18.64 -30.28 17.69
C LEU A 526 17.61 -30.05 18.80
N SER A 527 17.04 -28.85 18.89
CA SER A 527 15.85 -28.59 19.70
C SER A 527 14.59 -29.17 19.08
N GLU A 528 13.57 -29.39 19.92
CA GLU A 528 12.24 -29.87 19.50
C GLU A 528 11.56 -28.91 18.52
N ASP A 529 11.73 -27.59 18.70
CA ASP A 529 11.22 -26.55 17.79
C ASP A 529 12.05 -26.38 16.50
N ARG A 530 13.13 -27.17 16.35
CA ARG A 530 14.05 -27.16 15.21
C ARG A 530 14.67 -25.78 14.92
N ARG A 531 14.89 -24.94 15.92
CA ARG A 531 15.60 -23.65 15.77
C ARG A 531 16.98 -23.61 16.37
N SER A 532 17.29 -24.51 17.29
CA SER A 532 18.57 -24.55 17.99
C SER A 532 19.34 -25.81 17.65
N VAL A 533 20.65 -25.66 17.45
CA VAL A 533 21.61 -26.76 17.26
C VAL A 533 22.80 -26.58 18.20
N ARG A 534 23.24 -27.67 18.80
CA ARG A 534 24.51 -27.75 19.54
C ARG A 534 25.26 -29.01 19.16
N ARG A 535 26.58 -28.94 19.18
CA ARG A 535 27.43 -30.14 19.13
C ARG A 535 27.34 -30.83 20.50
N GLY A 536 27.05 -32.13 20.50
CA GLY A 536 27.07 -32.98 21.68
C GLY A 536 28.42 -33.67 21.85
N ASP A 537 28.69 -34.15 23.05
CA ASP A 537 29.98 -34.80 23.39
C ASP A 537 30.07 -36.24 22.89
N LEU A 538 28.94 -36.84 22.47
CA LEU A 538 28.82 -38.20 21.98
C LEU A 538 28.09 -38.24 20.64
N ARG A 539 28.61 -39.03 19.70
CA ARG A 539 27.97 -39.33 18.41
C ARG A 539 26.72 -40.19 18.64
N GLN A 540 25.56 -39.73 18.19
CA GLN A 540 24.30 -40.44 18.33
C GLN A 540 24.21 -41.65 17.39
N ALA A 541 23.51 -42.70 17.81
CA ALA A 541 23.22 -43.89 17.01
C ALA A 541 22.02 -43.65 16.06
N LEU A 542 22.17 -42.69 15.14
CA LEU A 542 21.18 -42.40 14.11
C LEU A 542 21.39 -43.29 12.87
N PRO A 543 20.32 -43.63 12.12
CA PRO A 543 20.47 -44.33 10.84
C PRO A 543 21.23 -43.46 9.83
N ASP A 544 22.10 -44.12 9.06
CA ASP A 544 22.77 -43.51 7.91
C ASP A 544 21.78 -43.28 6.76
N SER A 545 21.95 -42.17 6.06
CA SER A 545 21.18 -41.75 4.89
C SER A 545 22.10 -40.94 3.96
N PRO A 546 21.86 -40.93 2.64
CA PRO A 546 22.66 -40.11 1.71
C PRO A 546 22.57 -38.61 2.04
N GLU A 547 21.45 -38.17 2.60
CA GLU A 547 21.21 -36.78 3.02
C GLU A 547 22.07 -36.35 4.22
N ARG A 548 22.55 -37.28 5.04
CA ARG A 548 23.23 -36.95 6.31
C ARG A 548 24.70 -36.60 6.10
N PHE A 549 25.12 -35.46 6.64
CA PHE A 549 26.53 -35.07 6.73
C PHE A 549 27.32 -36.00 7.65
N ASP A 550 28.37 -36.64 7.13
CA ASP A 550 29.32 -37.45 7.91
C ASP A 550 30.65 -36.75 8.27
N PRO A 551 31.30 -35.98 7.36
CA PRO A 551 32.66 -35.46 7.60
C PRO A 551 32.79 -34.42 8.72
N GLY A 552 31.72 -33.67 9.03
CA GLY A 552 31.75 -32.55 9.97
C GLY A 552 30.37 -32.23 10.57
N PRO A 553 30.34 -31.42 11.65
CA PRO A 553 29.13 -31.16 12.44
C PRO A 553 28.19 -30.14 11.77
N CYS A 554 27.67 -30.49 10.59
CA CYS A 554 26.79 -29.65 9.77
C CYS A 554 25.33 -30.14 9.78
N VAL A 555 24.40 -29.19 9.62
CA VAL A 555 22.97 -29.41 9.39
C VAL A 555 22.44 -28.35 8.42
N LEU A 556 21.48 -28.72 7.57
CA LEU A 556 20.82 -27.78 6.65
C LEU A 556 19.53 -27.21 7.25
N GLY A 557 19.12 -26.06 6.74
CA GLY A 557 17.75 -25.57 6.84
C GLY A 557 16.79 -26.48 6.05
N ARG A 558 15.53 -26.54 6.45
CA ARG A 558 14.49 -27.37 5.83
C ARG A 558 13.90 -26.73 4.58
N GLU A 559 13.88 -25.41 4.54
CA GLU A 559 13.22 -24.60 3.52
C GLU A 559 14.13 -24.46 2.27
N PRO A 560 13.62 -24.76 1.06
CA PRO A 560 14.36 -24.57 -0.18
C PRO A 560 14.41 -23.10 -0.60
N LEU A 561 15.58 -22.64 -1.02
CA LEU A 561 15.86 -21.29 -1.50
C LEU A 561 16.18 -21.37 -3.00
N THR A 562 15.18 -21.09 -3.85
CA THR A 562 15.26 -21.26 -5.32
C THR A 562 15.10 -19.97 -6.12
N SER A 563 14.67 -18.89 -5.46
CA SER A 563 14.31 -17.60 -6.06
C SER A 563 13.99 -16.60 -4.94
N GLY A 564 14.14 -15.31 -5.22
CA GLY A 564 13.83 -14.20 -4.35
C GLY A 564 14.93 -13.81 -3.37
N ARG A 565 14.63 -12.77 -2.58
CA ARG A 565 15.47 -12.26 -1.50
C ARG A 565 15.06 -12.86 -0.16
N HIS A 566 16.05 -13.33 0.60
CA HIS A 566 15.86 -14.03 1.87
C HIS A 566 16.82 -13.47 2.92
N TYR A 567 16.33 -13.30 4.14
CA TYR A 567 17.13 -12.89 5.29
C TYR A 567 16.84 -13.79 6.50
N TRP A 568 17.86 -14.15 7.28
CA TRP A 568 17.68 -14.77 8.59
C TRP A 568 18.79 -14.37 9.55
N GLU A 569 18.49 -14.38 10.85
CA GLU A 569 19.43 -14.08 11.92
C GLU A 569 19.70 -15.34 12.75
N VAL A 570 20.95 -15.55 13.15
CA VAL A 570 21.41 -16.67 13.96
C VAL A 570 22.19 -16.15 15.16
N GLU A 571 21.71 -16.47 16.35
CA GLU A 571 22.43 -16.27 17.61
C GLU A 571 23.53 -17.34 17.71
N VAL A 572 24.79 -16.92 17.66
CA VAL A 572 25.97 -17.78 17.82
C VAL A 572 26.55 -17.70 19.25
N GLY A 573 26.29 -16.60 19.97
CA GLY A 573 26.79 -16.33 21.31
C GLY A 573 28.32 -16.21 21.36
N GLU A 574 28.91 -16.49 22.53
CA GLU A 574 30.36 -16.45 22.77
C GLU A 574 31.10 -17.70 22.22
N ARG A 575 30.61 -18.30 21.14
CA ARG A 575 31.16 -19.57 20.62
C ARG A 575 32.48 -19.33 19.90
N ALA A 576 33.53 -20.00 20.36
CA ALA A 576 34.90 -19.89 19.81
C ALA A 576 35.01 -20.22 18.32
N SER A 577 34.13 -21.06 17.77
CA SER A 577 34.09 -21.36 16.33
C SER A 577 32.75 -21.86 15.80
N TRP A 578 32.40 -21.40 14.60
CA TRP A 578 31.16 -21.75 13.89
C TRP A 578 31.33 -21.58 12.37
N ALA A 579 30.43 -22.18 11.59
CA ALA A 579 30.24 -21.81 10.18
C ALA A 579 28.74 -21.63 9.87
N LEU A 580 28.45 -20.64 9.03
CA LEU A 580 27.10 -20.26 8.60
C LEU A 580 27.10 -19.93 7.10
N GLY A 581 25.99 -20.15 6.41
CA GLY A 581 25.83 -19.71 5.01
C GLY A 581 24.77 -20.48 4.26
N VAL A 582 25.04 -20.80 2.99
CA VAL A 582 24.16 -21.62 2.14
C VAL A 582 24.94 -22.72 1.43
N CYS A 583 24.22 -23.79 1.10
CA CYS A 583 24.73 -25.00 0.48
C CYS A 583 23.76 -25.45 -0.63
N ARG A 584 24.27 -25.96 -1.75
CA ARG A 584 23.42 -26.62 -2.77
C ARG A 584 22.81 -27.90 -2.20
N GLU A 585 21.55 -28.15 -2.53
CA GLU A 585 20.85 -29.38 -2.14
C GLU A 585 21.53 -30.65 -2.69
N ASP A 586 22.18 -30.57 -3.86
CA ASP A 586 22.91 -31.69 -4.48
C ASP A 586 24.42 -31.76 -4.11
N ALA A 587 24.89 -30.94 -3.15
CA ALA A 587 26.30 -30.96 -2.72
C ALA A 587 26.70 -32.29 -2.06
N ASN A 588 27.94 -32.72 -2.26
CA ASN A 588 28.49 -33.95 -1.67
C ASN A 588 28.62 -33.82 -0.14
N ARG A 589 27.97 -34.73 0.61
CA ARG A 589 27.87 -34.70 2.08
C ARG A 589 28.63 -35.84 2.77
N LYS A 590 29.29 -36.72 2.01
CA LYS A 590 29.88 -37.97 2.50
C LYS A 590 31.40 -38.01 2.46
N GLU A 591 32.01 -37.40 1.45
CA GLU A 591 33.47 -37.39 1.30
C GLU A 591 34.11 -36.20 2.05
N LYS A 592 35.36 -36.37 2.48
CA LYS A 592 36.17 -35.27 3.05
C LYS A 592 36.67 -34.35 1.94
N GLY A 593 35.77 -33.56 1.38
CA GLY A 593 36.08 -32.46 0.46
C GLY A 593 36.21 -31.11 1.18
N GLU A 594 36.84 -30.14 0.52
CA GLU A 594 36.88 -28.75 0.97
C GLU A 594 35.50 -28.09 0.79
N LEU A 595 35.08 -27.31 1.79
CA LEU A 595 33.78 -26.62 1.80
C LEU A 595 33.90 -25.24 1.16
N PHE A 596 33.82 -25.19 -0.17
CA PHE A 596 33.95 -23.96 -0.95
C PHE A 596 32.89 -23.80 -2.05
N ALA A 597 32.80 -22.60 -2.62
CA ALA A 597 31.73 -22.21 -3.55
C ALA A 597 31.67 -23.11 -4.80
N GLY A 598 32.83 -23.53 -5.33
CA GLY A 598 32.91 -24.46 -6.46
C GLY A 598 32.39 -25.88 -6.16
N ASN A 599 32.37 -26.28 -4.89
CA ASN A 599 31.72 -27.51 -4.41
C ASN A 599 30.26 -27.29 -3.96
N GLY A 600 29.70 -26.08 -4.17
CA GLY A 600 28.34 -25.73 -3.79
C GLY A 600 28.16 -25.24 -2.35
N PHE A 601 29.23 -24.76 -1.69
CA PHE A 601 29.19 -24.24 -0.31
C PHE A 601 29.63 -22.78 -0.25
N TRP A 602 28.70 -21.86 0.00
CA TRP A 602 29.02 -20.44 0.26
C TRP A 602 28.85 -20.19 1.76
N ILE A 603 29.94 -20.39 2.50
CA ILE A 603 29.96 -20.34 3.96
C ILE A 603 30.98 -19.34 4.48
N LEU A 604 30.61 -18.63 5.55
CA LEU A 604 31.50 -17.85 6.39
C LEU A 604 31.85 -18.69 7.62
N VAL A 605 33.15 -18.89 7.85
CA VAL A 605 33.69 -19.64 8.99
C VAL A 605 34.34 -18.67 9.97
N PHE A 606 34.04 -18.82 11.27
CA PHE A 606 34.72 -18.13 12.35
C PHE A 606 35.59 -19.10 13.15
N LEU A 607 36.88 -18.79 13.26
CA LEU A 607 37.91 -19.54 13.99
C LEU A 607 38.89 -18.56 14.67
N GLY A 608 38.36 -17.64 15.49
CA GLY A 608 39.12 -16.51 16.05
C GLY A 608 39.39 -15.38 15.04
N SER A 609 39.31 -15.67 13.75
CA SER A 609 39.20 -14.73 12.64
C SER A 609 38.17 -15.26 11.63
N TYR A 610 37.83 -14.48 10.60
CA TYR A 610 36.87 -14.89 9.57
C TYR A 610 37.59 -15.54 8.38
N TYR A 611 36.99 -16.58 7.81
CA TYR A 611 37.52 -17.34 6.69
C TYR A 611 36.42 -17.72 5.69
N ASN A 612 36.77 -17.71 4.40
CA ASN A 612 35.94 -18.18 3.30
C ASN A 612 36.71 -19.27 2.54
N SER A 613 36.35 -20.54 2.76
CA SER A 613 36.88 -21.74 2.07
C SER A 613 38.39 -22.03 2.19
N SER A 614 39.24 -21.13 1.72
CA SER A 614 40.71 -21.27 1.62
C SER A 614 41.45 -19.95 1.91
N GLU A 615 40.74 -18.82 1.94
CA GLU A 615 41.30 -17.49 2.17
C GLU A 615 40.85 -16.94 3.53
N ARG A 616 41.66 -16.04 4.09
CA ARG A 616 41.29 -15.27 5.29
C ARG A 616 40.36 -14.16 4.83
N ALA A 617 39.09 -14.20 5.23
CA ALA A 617 38.12 -13.20 4.82
C ALA A 617 38.57 -11.85 5.38
N PHE A 618 38.80 -10.87 4.49
CA PHE A 618 39.28 -9.53 4.83
C PHE A 618 38.21 -8.69 5.56
N ALA A 619 37.85 -9.11 6.76
CA ALA A 619 37.03 -8.36 7.70
C ALA A 619 37.97 -7.68 8.72
N PRO A 620 37.73 -6.40 9.07
CA PRO A 620 38.34 -5.77 10.23
C PRO A 620 38.24 -6.67 11.46
N LEU A 621 39.35 -6.88 12.17
CA LEU A 621 39.37 -7.65 13.41
C LEU A 621 38.57 -6.90 14.49
N ARG A 622 37.37 -7.39 14.76
CA ARG A 622 36.47 -6.93 15.81
C ARG A 622 36.04 -8.10 16.68
N ASP A 623 35.50 -7.78 17.85
CA ASP A 623 34.83 -8.73 18.72
C ASP A 623 33.81 -9.58 17.92
N PRO A 624 33.77 -10.91 18.13
CA PRO A 624 32.84 -11.77 17.41
C PRO A 624 31.38 -11.38 17.73
N PRO A 625 30.52 -11.19 16.72
CA PRO A 625 29.15 -10.82 16.92
C PRO A 625 28.40 -11.98 17.56
N GLN A 626 27.67 -11.70 18.63
CA GLN A 626 26.79 -12.70 19.27
C GLN A 626 25.67 -13.15 18.32
N ARG A 627 25.29 -12.31 17.34
CA ARG A 627 24.29 -12.63 16.31
C ARG A 627 24.73 -12.24 14.90
N VAL A 628 24.60 -13.18 13.97
CA VAL A 628 24.93 -13.01 12.55
C VAL A 628 23.64 -12.98 11.73
N GLY A 629 23.46 -11.95 10.91
CA GLY A 629 22.43 -11.89 9.87
C GLY A 629 22.99 -12.37 8.54
N ILE A 630 22.26 -13.21 7.82
CA ILE A 630 22.62 -13.72 6.50
C ILE A 630 21.56 -13.24 5.51
N PHE A 631 22.00 -12.60 4.43
CA PHE A 631 21.16 -12.12 3.33
C PHE A 631 21.56 -12.82 2.02
N LEU A 632 20.57 -13.39 1.35
CA LEU A 632 20.69 -14.00 0.03
C LEU A 632 19.76 -13.24 -0.93
N ASP A 633 20.33 -12.73 -2.03
CA ASP A 633 19.58 -12.32 -3.22
C ASP A 633 19.84 -13.36 -4.31
N TYR A 634 18.85 -14.23 -4.57
CA TYR A 634 19.05 -15.37 -5.45
C TYR A 634 19.23 -14.92 -6.91
N GLU A 635 18.38 -14.01 -7.39
CA GLU A 635 18.42 -13.51 -8.76
C GLU A 635 19.66 -12.65 -9.06
N ALA A 636 20.10 -11.83 -8.10
CA ALA A 636 21.30 -11.01 -8.26
C ALA A 636 22.61 -11.74 -7.96
N GLY A 637 22.56 -12.99 -7.47
CA GLY A 637 23.77 -13.77 -7.17
C GLY A 637 24.58 -13.25 -5.98
N HIS A 638 23.94 -12.52 -5.06
CA HIS A 638 24.60 -11.96 -3.87
C HIS A 638 24.33 -12.80 -2.62
N LEU A 639 25.37 -13.02 -1.82
CA LEU A 639 25.27 -13.54 -0.46
C LEU A 639 26.14 -12.70 0.47
N SER A 640 25.54 -12.09 1.49
CA SER A 640 26.26 -11.26 2.47
C SER A 640 25.89 -11.56 3.92
N PHE A 641 26.85 -11.30 4.80
CA PHE A 641 26.83 -11.62 6.22
C PHE A 641 27.06 -10.33 7.02
N TYR A 642 26.22 -10.12 8.03
CA TYR A 642 26.21 -8.90 8.85
C TYR A 642 26.27 -9.25 10.33
N SER A 643 26.90 -8.40 11.12
CA SER A 643 26.65 -8.34 12.56
C SER A 643 25.25 -7.78 12.76
N ALA A 644 24.33 -8.60 13.30
CA ALA A 644 22.97 -8.17 13.59
C ALA A 644 22.88 -7.31 14.87
N SER A 645 24.02 -7.11 15.57
CA SER A 645 24.13 -6.29 16.77
C SER A 645 24.43 -4.81 16.45
N ASP A 646 25.33 -4.54 15.50
CA ASP A 646 25.75 -3.17 15.15
C ASP A 646 25.50 -2.79 13.68
N GLY A 647 25.16 -3.75 12.81
CA GLY A 647 24.92 -3.52 11.39
C GLY A 647 26.19 -3.47 10.52
N SER A 648 27.34 -3.90 11.04
CA SER A 648 28.57 -4.01 10.25
C SER A 648 28.52 -5.19 9.27
N LEU A 649 29.08 -4.99 8.07
CA LEU A 649 29.33 -6.07 7.11
C LEU A 649 30.49 -6.94 7.63
N LEU A 650 30.23 -8.24 7.76
CA LEU A 650 31.25 -9.24 8.09
C LEU A 650 31.94 -9.75 6.82
N TYR A 651 31.14 -10.12 5.81
CA TYR A 651 31.62 -10.63 4.54
C TYR A 651 30.55 -10.52 3.46
N ALA A 652 30.94 -10.30 2.22
CA ALA A 652 30.09 -10.44 1.04
C ALA A 652 30.80 -11.34 0.03
N PHE A 653 30.12 -12.35 -0.49
CA PHE A 653 30.61 -13.13 -1.61
C PHE A 653 30.57 -12.27 -2.90
N PRO A 654 31.55 -12.40 -3.80
CA PRO A 654 31.44 -11.87 -5.15
C PRO A 654 30.17 -12.37 -5.84
N GLU A 655 29.60 -11.53 -6.71
CA GLU A 655 28.44 -11.88 -7.53
C GLU A 655 28.67 -13.20 -8.27
N THR A 656 27.90 -14.23 -7.91
CA THR A 656 27.96 -15.55 -8.53
C THR A 656 26.55 -16.06 -8.81
N PRO A 657 26.22 -16.40 -10.08
CA PRO A 657 24.87 -16.85 -10.40
C PRO A 657 24.58 -18.20 -9.74
N PHE A 658 23.58 -18.23 -8.87
CA PHE A 658 23.15 -19.46 -8.21
C PHE A 658 22.37 -20.37 -9.18
N SER A 659 22.55 -21.69 -9.01
CA SER A 659 21.86 -22.70 -9.80
C SER A 659 21.43 -23.89 -8.94
N GLY A 660 20.23 -24.40 -9.21
CA GLY A 660 19.59 -25.43 -8.41
C GLY A 660 18.97 -24.90 -7.11
N THR A 661 18.57 -25.81 -6.22
CA THR A 661 18.06 -25.44 -4.90
C THR A 661 19.22 -25.14 -3.95
N LEU A 662 19.17 -23.99 -3.28
CA LEU A 662 20.00 -23.72 -2.11
C LEU A 662 19.25 -24.05 -0.81
N ARG A 663 20.00 -24.35 0.23
CA ARG A 663 19.52 -24.57 1.60
C ARG A 663 20.43 -23.79 2.55
N ALA A 664 19.87 -23.18 3.59
CA ALA A 664 20.70 -22.58 4.66
C ALA A 664 21.59 -23.64 5.31
N LEU A 665 22.80 -23.28 5.75
CA LEU A 665 23.76 -24.20 6.40
C LEU A 665 24.16 -23.67 7.77
N PHE A 666 24.18 -24.57 8.76
CA PHE A 666 24.55 -24.28 10.13
C PHE A 666 25.56 -25.32 10.64
N SER A 667 26.65 -24.86 11.26
CA SER A 667 27.68 -25.74 11.82
C SER A 667 28.28 -25.17 13.11
N PRO A 668 27.85 -25.65 14.30
CA PRO A 668 28.51 -25.32 15.57
C PRO A 668 29.80 -26.16 15.69
N LEU A 669 30.87 -25.69 15.04
CA LEU A 669 32.17 -26.36 14.99
C LEU A 669 32.71 -26.69 16.39
N SER A 670 32.58 -25.77 17.36
CA SER A 670 32.92 -26.00 18.77
C SER A 670 31.70 -26.31 19.64
N SER A 671 31.92 -27.20 20.62
CA SER A 671 30.98 -27.42 21.73
C SER A 671 30.86 -26.14 22.57
N SER A 672 29.64 -25.84 23.02
CA SER A 672 29.32 -24.71 23.90
C SER A 672 28.08 -25.07 24.72
N PRO A 673 27.96 -24.62 25.98
CA PRO A 673 26.73 -24.77 26.76
C PRO A 673 25.54 -24.04 26.13
N THR A 674 25.78 -22.95 25.40
CA THR A 674 24.75 -22.25 24.61
C THR A 674 24.58 -22.92 23.24
N PRO A 675 23.34 -23.15 22.76
CA PRO A 675 23.12 -23.62 21.39
C PRO A 675 23.14 -22.47 20.37
N MET A 676 23.58 -22.75 19.15
CA MET A 676 23.41 -21.86 18.01
C MET A 676 21.93 -21.84 17.65
N THR A 677 21.29 -20.66 17.56
CA THR A 677 19.82 -20.55 17.52
C THR A 677 19.33 -19.57 16.46
N ILE A 678 18.45 -20.04 15.57
CA ILE A 678 17.79 -19.22 14.55
C ILE A 678 16.76 -18.29 15.22
N CYS A 679 16.88 -16.99 14.98
CA CYS A 679 16.05 -15.97 15.63
C CYS A 679 14.63 -15.90 15.04
N ARG A 680 13.60 -16.00 15.89
CA ARG A 680 12.19 -15.95 15.49
C ARG A 680 11.76 -14.58 14.96
N LEU A 681 10.82 -14.57 14.03
CA LEU A 681 9.99 -13.41 13.68
C LEU A 681 9.22 -12.92 14.92
N LYS A 682 9.58 -11.75 15.46
CA LYS A 682 8.73 -11.06 16.44
C LYS A 682 7.43 -10.63 15.74
N GLY A 683 6.29 -11.08 16.25
CA GLY A 683 4.97 -10.83 15.65
C GLY A 683 4.19 -12.08 15.23
N GLY A 684 4.70 -13.29 15.48
CA GLY A 684 3.87 -14.49 15.44
C GLY A 684 2.79 -14.49 16.55
N PRO A 685 1.72 -15.31 16.45
CA PRO A 685 0.54 -15.22 17.34
C PRO A 685 0.74 -15.53 18.85
N GLY A 686 1.99 -15.64 19.32
CA GLY A 686 2.33 -15.97 20.72
C GLY A 686 2.98 -14.83 21.53
N ASP A 687 3.48 -13.77 20.90
CA ASP A 687 4.27 -12.72 21.59
C ASP A 687 3.41 -11.65 22.30
N ALA A 688 2.08 -11.80 22.33
CA ALA A 688 1.14 -10.83 22.91
C ALA A 688 1.02 -10.88 24.45
N LEU A 689 2.12 -11.14 25.18
CA LEU A 689 2.15 -11.19 26.65
C LEU A 689 3.42 -10.57 27.25
N ALA A 690 3.59 -9.26 27.06
CA ALA A 690 4.33 -8.40 27.98
C ALA A 690 3.73 -6.98 27.93
N PRO A 691 3.10 -6.47 29.01
CA PRO A 691 2.69 -5.08 29.07
C PRO A 691 3.91 -4.16 29.25
N GLN A 692 3.84 -2.97 28.65
CA GLN A 692 4.74 -1.85 28.96
C GLN A 692 4.29 -1.15 30.25
#